data_AF-A0A8B6D5K3-F1
#
_entry.id   AF-A0A8B6D5K3-F1
#
_cell.length_a   1.000
_cell.length_b   1.000
_cell.length_c   1.000
_cell.angle_alpha   90.00
_cell.angle_beta   90.00
_cell.angle_gamma   90.00
#
_symmetry.space_group_name_H-M   'P 1'
#
loop_
_entity.id
_entity.type
_entity.pdbx_description
1 polymer ?
#
loop_
_entity_poly.entity_id
_entity_poly.type
_entity_poly.pdbx_seq_one_letter_code
_entity_poly.pdbx_strand_id
1 'polypeptide(L)'
;MKVVLYLIPFVSSVFSMMTENDMPEILCKCLSEKAGSITIIPADLILYTCVNKYLAETWLERYQPPRRIDPDTINWLRSLGRKVRGQEYNIRTKRQAARRVRREIRTLTDAQRNRFIRAVQELKDRRIGSTNRYDALASAHDGRALGSAHSGPNFPSWHREYLKLFEAALQEIDDRVTLPFFDSRLDYNLYDPRESNFWGENFMGDHRGVVSNGPFRLWRQRNGAYLERNGGNSGSMISPRGIRDVLSRRRNIDILSPWAARGRYGLENYHNAVHVWVGGSMLGVNTAPSDPVFFLHHCFIDYVWEQFRQRQTVDSETDYPFDQRAPPSQAPNRIMDNLETGKRNIDGYSNDYTDQYYRYSRSPTLCRQCRNRYPYLRCGDWFRGLCSATNRARITTFRSPIKNIKSLGIKKQFSTTINDSSRNKTSRKRRSTGDWLVYEPLIEEEIVSKTGRTKRSISSRRSNQKKRTSHITNMDSSMQNSFLLDGEPDIKRWVFIPVKIVHRRPSGLLFGTKVIKNKNIVDGVDVYSYNKYMNYTGEEQQAAYSHSFTSGSGADKVYVQVDGMSYNGKYIDYTIVDSRLPVSESVAFVAVKNPKLNSSISYISAYDSHGRICRPYCHSYRSYSNQYKTCSGVINLTEEKPKLYGEDVGEVTRLLYKSGKGKDFSRSDKNIFLSFYCDFHEMPWGKC
;
A
#
# COMPACT_ATOMS: atom_id res chain seq x y z
N MET A 1 -2.36 -78.24 -8.29
CA MET A 1 -2.81 -76.86 -8.01
C MET A 1 -1.64 -75.91 -8.18
N LYS A 2 -1.60 -75.11 -9.25
CA LYS A 2 -0.63 -74.01 -9.42
C LYS A 2 -1.34 -72.72 -9.00
N VAL A 3 -0.92 -72.13 -7.90
CA VAL A 3 -1.42 -70.83 -7.43
C VAL A 3 -0.74 -69.76 -8.28
N VAL A 4 -1.53 -69.10 -9.14
CA VAL A 4 -1.10 -67.91 -9.88
C VAL A 4 -1.31 -66.71 -8.98
N LEU A 5 -0.23 -66.15 -8.43
CA LEU A 5 -0.27 -64.85 -7.75
C LEU A 5 -0.40 -63.75 -8.80
N TYR A 6 -1.57 -63.12 -8.88
CA TYR A 6 -1.73 -61.83 -9.56
C TYR A 6 -1.14 -60.73 -8.68
N LEU A 7 0.01 -60.19 -9.08
CA LEU A 7 0.50 -58.91 -8.57
C LEU A 7 -0.39 -57.80 -9.13
N ILE A 8 -1.31 -57.31 -8.31
CA ILE A 8 -2.04 -56.06 -8.58
C ILE A 8 -1.03 -54.93 -8.37
N PRO A 9 -0.69 -54.12 -9.39
CA PRO A 9 0.11 -52.93 -9.16
C PRO A 9 -0.75 -51.95 -8.37
N PHE A 10 -0.39 -51.73 -7.10
CA PHE A 10 -0.82 -50.53 -6.39
C PHE A 10 -0.27 -49.34 -7.17
N VAL A 11 -1.12 -48.73 -8.00
CA VAL A 11 -0.88 -47.38 -8.51
C VAL A 11 -0.88 -46.49 -7.28
N SER A 12 0.32 -46.13 -6.82
CA SER A 12 0.47 -45.10 -5.79
C SER A 12 -0.19 -43.84 -6.35
N SER A 13 -1.35 -43.49 -5.79
CA SER A 13 -1.91 -42.16 -5.96
C SER A 13 -0.85 -41.18 -5.48
N VAL A 14 -0.20 -40.48 -6.41
CA VAL A 14 0.74 -39.41 -6.09
C VAL A 14 -0.09 -38.33 -5.40
N PHE A 15 -0.03 -38.29 -4.07
CA PHE A 15 -0.65 -37.23 -3.29
C PHE A 15 0.04 -35.92 -3.68
N SER A 16 -0.73 -34.93 -4.11
CA SER A 16 -0.22 -33.63 -4.53
C SER A 16 0.21 -32.84 -3.29
N MET A 17 1.44 -32.34 -3.30
CA MET A 17 2.00 -31.50 -2.22
C MET A 17 1.28 -30.15 -2.05
N MET A 18 0.65 -29.66 -3.11
CA MET A 18 -0.21 -28.47 -3.04
C MET A 18 -1.64 -28.89 -3.32
N THR A 19 -2.55 -28.56 -2.42
CA THR A 19 -3.98 -28.85 -2.57
C THR A 19 -4.80 -27.58 -2.42
N GLU A 20 -5.93 -27.56 -3.11
CA GLU A 20 -6.99 -26.57 -2.87
C GLU A 20 -7.67 -26.87 -1.53
N ASN A 21 -7.95 -25.82 -0.75
CA ASN A 21 -8.82 -25.88 0.42
C ASN A 21 -10.07 -25.02 0.17
N ASP A 22 -11.14 -25.29 0.90
CA ASP A 22 -12.35 -24.45 0.83
C ASP A 22 -12.08 -23.05 1.37
N MET A 23 -12.75 -22.06 0.79
CA MET A 23 -12.70 -20.70 1.30
C MET A 23 -13.37 -20.62 2.67
N PRO A 24 -12.75 -20.02 3.69
CA PRO A 24 -13.39 -19.85 4.99
C PRO A 24 -14.72 -19.12 4.89
N GLU A 25 -15.75 -19.58 5.59
CA GLU A 25 -17.13 -19.07 5.49
C GLU A 25 -17.19 -17.55 5.73
N ILE A 26 -16.48 -17.04 6.75
CA ILE A 26 -16.43 -15.61 7.09
C ILE A 26 -15.90 -14.77 5.90
N LEU A 27 -14.83 -15.25 5.26
CA LEU A 27 -14.22 -14.57 4.12
C LEU A 27 -15.14 -14.65 2.90
N CYS A 28 -15.65 -15.85 2.60
CA CYS A 28 -16.58 -16.08 1.50
C CYS A 28 -17.81 -15.19 1.62
N LYS A 29 -18.43 -15.15 2.80
CA LYS A 29 -19.62 -14.34 3.08
C LYS A 29 -19.34 -12.87 2.80
N CYS A 30 -18.22 -12.33 3.29
CA CYS A 30 -17.85 -10.94 3.02
C CYS A 30 -17.68 -10.65 1.52
N LEU A 31 -16.96 -11.52 0.80
CA LEU A 31 -16.71 -11.36 -0.63
C LEU A 31 -18.00 -11.44 -1.44
N SER A 32 -18.84 -12.44 -1.16
CA SER A 32 -20.16 -12.64 -1.78
C SER A 32 -21.09 -11.46 -1.53
N GLU A 33 -21.09 -10.93 -0.30
CA GLU A 33 -21.87 -9.75 0.06
C GLU A 33 -21.42 -8.51 -0.74
N LYS A 34 -20.11 -8.27 -0.82
CA LYS A 34 -19.57 -7.07 -1.51
C LYS A 34 -19.45 -7.23 -3.02
N ALA A 35 -19.64 -8.44 -3.55
CA ALA A 35 -19.48 -8.79 -4.95
C ALA A 35 -20.27 -7.83 -5.88
N GLY A 36 -21.52 -7.50 -5.54
CA GLY A 36 -22.35 -6.59 -6.33
C GLY A 36 -21.82 -5.15 -6.46
N SER A 37 -20.75 -4.79 -5.75
CA SER A 37 -20.14 -3.45 -5.79
C SER A 37 -18.91 -3.36 -6.71
N ILE A 38 -18.53 -4.45 -7.38
CA ILE A 38 -17.31 -4.52 -8.19
C ILE A 38 -17.29 -3.51 -9.36
N THR A 39 -18.46 -3.07 -9.82
CA THR A 39 -18.64 -2.07 -10.88
C THR A 39 -18.44 -0.63 -10.40
N ILE A 40 -18.39 -0.41 -9.08
CA ILE A 40 -18.34 0.92 -8.45
C ILE A 40 -17.05 1.09 -7.63
N ILE A 41 -16.58 0.00 -7.02
CA ILE A 41 -15.41 -0.02 -6.12
C ILE A 41 -14.37 -0.96 -6.73
N PRO A 42 -13.11 -0.52 -6.89
CA PRO A 42 -12.02 -1.40 -7.31
C PRO A 42 -11.97 -2.67 -6.47
N ALA A 43 -11.82 -3.81 -7.15
CA ALA A 43 -12.02 -5.12 -6.57
C ALA A 43 -10.92 -5.49 -5.56
N ASP A 44 -9.70 -4.99 -5.73
CA ASP A 44 -8.60 -5.13 -4.76
C ASP A 44 -8.92 -4.47 -3.41
N LEU A 45 -9.72 -3.40 -3.38
CA LEU A 45 -10.18 -2.76 -2.15
C LEU A 45 -11.24 -3.60 -1.43
N ILE A 46 -12.11 -4.29 -2.18
CA ILE A 46 -13.07 -5.26 -1.64
C ILE A 46 -12.30 -6.43 -1.01
N LEU A 47 -11.32 -6.96 -1.74
CA LEU A 47 -10.40 -8.00 -1.27
C LEU A 47 -9.70 -7.57 0.03
N TYR A 48 -9.04 -6.41 0.04
CA TYR A 48 -8.38 -5.85 1.22
C TYR A 48 -9.32 -5.80 2.41
N THR A 49 -10.55 -5.31 2.21
CA THR A 49 -11.54 -5.18 3.28
C THR A 49 -11.95 -6.55 3.84
N CYS A 50 -12.27 -7.50 2.97
CA CYS A 50 -12.76 -8.81 3.40
C CYS A 50 -11.68 -9.69 4.02
N VAL A 51 -10.49 -9.71 3.43
CA VAL A 51 -9.35 -10.43 4.00
C VAL A 51 -9.04 -9.87 5.38
N ASN A 52 -8.91 -8.55 5.52
CA ASN A 52 -8.61 -7.97 6.82
C ASN A 52 -9.73 -8.15 7.86
N LYS A 53 -11.00 -8.15 7.44
CA LYS A 53 -12.12 -8.52 8.31
C LYS A 53 -11.97 -9.96 8.82
N TYR A 54 -11.72 -10.91 7.92
CA TYR A 54 -11.46 -12.30 8.29
C TYR A 54 -10.29 -12.40 9.27
N LEU A 55 -9.15 -11.76 8.96
CA LEU A 55 -7.96 -11.79 9.79
C LEU A 55 -8.20 -11.16 11.18
N ALA A 56 -9.07 -10.14 11.27
CA ALA A 56 -9.46 -9.51 12.53
C ALA A 56 -10.38 -10.41 13.37
N GLU A 57 -11.31 -11.15 12.75
CA GLU A 57 -12.22 -12.05 13.46
C GLU A 57 -11.52 -13.33 13.93
N THR A 58 -10.59 -13.87 13.14
CA THR A 58 -9.86 -15.12 13.44
C THR A 58 -8.53 -14.90 14.16
N TRP A 59 -8.32 -13.72 14.75
CA TRP A 59 -7.04 -13.38 15.37
C TRP A 59 -6.61 -14.42 16.43
N LEU A 60 -7.52 -14.86 17.31
CA LEU A 60 -7.21 -15.87 18.36
C LEU A 60 -6.68 -17.19 17.80
N GLU A 61 -7.17 -17.60 16.63
CA GLU A 61 -6.81 -18.87 16.01
C GLU A 61 -5.42 -18.83 15.39
N ARG A 62 -4.97 -17.64 14.97
CA ARG A 62 -3.69 -17.44 14.25
C ARG A 62 -2.56 -16.97 15.16
N TYR A 63 -2.87 -16.28 16.27
CA TYR A 63 -1.85 -15.76 17.21
C TYR A 63 -1.66 -16.68 18.42
N GLN A 64 -0.81 -17.71 18.30
CA GLN A 64 -0.46 -18.56 19.45
C GLN A 64 0.92 -18.26 20.05
N PRO A 65 1.02 -18.08 21.39
CA PRO A 65 0.04 -17.39 22.25
C PRO A 65 0.11 -15.87 22.03
N PRO A 66 -0.96 -15.11 22.36
CA PRO A 66 -0.91 -13.65 22.32
C PRO A 66 0.31 -13.17 23.09
N ARG A 67 1.22 -12.44 22.43
CA ARG A 67 2.45 -11.92 23.06
C ARG A 67 2.01 -11.12 24.28
N ARG A 68 2.34 -11.60 25.49
CA ARG A 68 1.95 -10.94 26.74
C ARG A 68 2.41 -9.49 26.69
N ILE A 69 1.46 -8.57 26.77
CA ILE A 69 1.78 -7.16 26.90
C ILE A 69 2.41 -6.97 28.26
N ASP A 70 3.57 -6.34 28.25
CA ASP A 70 4.35 -6.03 29.44
C ASP A 70 3.50 -5.25 30.47
N PRO A 71 3.49 -5.65 31.75
CA PRO A 71 2.70 -4.95 32.77
C PRO A 71 3.00 -3.45 32.86
N ASP A 72 4.25 -3.03 32.63
CA ASP A 72 4.63 -1.62 32.66
C ASP A 72 4.01 -0.87 31.48
N THR A 73 3.92 -1.52 30.32
CA THR A 73 3.22 -0.97 29.15
C THR A 73 1.75 -0.71 29.47
N ILE A 74 1.06 -1.70 30.07
CA ILE A 74 -0.35 -1.55 30.45
C ILE A 74 -0.51 -0.44 31.49
N ASN A 75 0.36 -0.39 32.50
CA ASN A 75 0.29 0.62 33.55
C ASN A 75 0.52 2.03 33.01
N TRP A 76 1.43 2.19 32.05
CA TRP A 76 1.65 3.46 31.37
C TRP A 76 0.46 3.86 30.50
N LEU A 77 -0.13 2.95 29.71
CA LEU A 77 -1.36 3.21 28.95
C LEU A 77 -2.51 3.63 29.87
N ARG A 78 -2.68 2.97 31.03
CA ARG A 78 -3.64 3.41 32.06
C ARG A 78 -3.33 4.80 32.61
N SER A 79 -2.05 5.15 32.78
CA SER A 79 -1.67 6.51 33.20
C SER A 79 -2.02 7.56 32.15
N LEU A 80 -1.86 7.25 30.86
CA LEU A 80 -2.32 8.09 29.77
C LEU A 80 -3.84 8.23 29.78
N GLY A 81 -4.58 7.13 29.98
CA GLY A 81 -6.03 7.17 30.14
C GLY A 81 -6.47 8.06 31.31
N ARG A 82 -5.79 7.99 32.47
CA ARG A 82 -6.02 8.91 33.59
C ARG A 82 -5.72 10.36 33.21
N LYS A 83 -4.62 10.63 32.50
CA LYS A 83 -4.24 11.96 32.02
C LYS A 83 -5.31 12.53 31.09
N VAL A 84 -5.80 11.75 30.12
CA VAL A 84 -6.90 12.15 29.21
C VAL A 84 -8.13 12.53 30.03
N ARG A 85 -8.62 11.65 30.92
CA ARG A 85 -9.78 11.95 31.78
C ARG A 85 -9.58 13.20 32.65
N GLY A 86 -8.38 13.39 33.20
CA GLY A 86 -8.02 14.58 33.96
C GLY A 86 -8.05 15.87 33.12
N GLN A 87 -7.56 15.82 31.88
CA GLN A 87 -7.67 16.94 30.94
C GLN A 87 -9.13 17.26 30.62
N GLU A 88 -9.96 16.24 30.38
CA GLU A 88 -11.39 16.40 30.11
C GLU A 88 -12.13 17.07 31.29
N TYR A 89 -11.88 16.61 32.52
CA TYR A 89 -12.46 17.17 33.74
C TYR A 89 -12.02 18.63 33.98
N ASN A 90 -10.72 18.92 33.83
CA ASN A 90 -10.18 20.25 34.04
C ASN A 90 -10.72 21.27 33.03
N ILE A 91 -10.93 20.88 31.78
CA ILE A 91 -11.50 21.76 30.75
C ILE A 91 -12.97 22.06 31.05
N ARG A 92 -13.76 21.05 31.44
CA ARG A 92 -15.18 21.24 31.81
C ARG A 92 -15.34 22.19 33.01
N THR A 93 -14.40 22.16 33.96
CA THR A 93 -14.44 23.01 35.16
C THR A 93 -13.82 24.40 34.95
N LYS A 94 -12.78 24.53 34.14
CA LYS A 94 -12.06 25.79 33.86
C LYS A 94 -12.32 26.25 32.42
N ARG A 95 -13.43 26.98 32.21
CA ARG A 95 -13.91 27.51 30.90
C ARG A 95 -12.95 28.46 30.14
N GLN A 96 -11.71 28.66 30.59
CA GLN A 96 -10.74 29.63 30.04
C GLN A 96 -9.56 29.01 29.28
N ALA A 97 -9.43 27.68 29.19
CA ALA A 97 -8.32 27.07 28.45
C ALA A 97 -8.49 27.25 26.92
N ALA A 98 -7.49 27.84 26.26
CA ALA A 98 -7.50 27.97 24.80
C ALA A 98 -7.52 26.58 24.12
N ARG A 99 -8.59 26.30 23.37
CA ARG A 99 -8.78 25.03 22.66
C ARG A 99 -7.71 24.82 21.60
N ARG A 100 -7.03 23.67 21.67
CA ARG A 100 -6.00 23.24 20.71
C ARG A 100 -6.59 23.04 19.32
N VAL A 101 -5.81 23.37 18.29
CA VAL A 101 -6.26 23.32 16.89
C VAL A 101 -5.43 22.31 16.12
N ARG A 102 -6.05 21.20 15.72
CA ARG A 102 -5.47 20.21 14.79
C ARG A 102 -5.46 20.80 13.39
N ARG A 103 -4.31 20.77 12.72
CA ARG A 103 -4.08 21.44 11.43
C ARG A 103 -3.51 20.47 10.41
N GLU A 104 -3.73 20.78 9.13
CA GLU A 104 -3.08 20.06 8.05
C GLU A 104 -1.56 20.25 8.15
N ILE A 105 -0.79 19.17 8.08
CA ILE A 105 0.65 19.17 8.40
C ILE A 105 1.49 20.13 7.55
N ARG A 106 1.15 20.32 6.27
CA ARG A 106 1.83 21.24 5.33
C ARG A 106 1.45 22.71 5.55
N THR A 107 0.48 22.98 6.43
CA THR A 107 0.12 24.34 6.88
C THR A 107 0.81 24.76 8.18
N LEU A 108 1.51 23.83 8.84
CA LEU A 108 2.31 24.12 10.03
C LEU A 108 3.56 24.90 9.66
N THR A 109 4.06 25.71 10.61
CA THR A 109 5.42 26.24 10.51
C THR A 109 6.44 25.12 10.71
N ASP A 110 7.68 25.33 10.27
CA ASP A 110 8.74 24.34 10.46
C ASP A 110 9.00 24.05 11.94
N ALA A 111 8.92 25.06 12.81
CA ALA A 111 9.04 24.87 14.26
C ALA A 111 7.91 24.00 14.84
N GLN A 112 6.67 24.18 14.39
CA GLN A 112 5.53 23.36 14.82
C GLN A 112 5.67 21.91 14.32
N ARG A 113 6.03 21.75 13.04
CA ARG A 113 6.24 20.43 12.43
C ARG A 113 7.39 19.67 13.09
N ASN A 114 8.53 20.33 13.31
CA ASN A 114 9.69 19.74 13.97
C ASN A 114 9.42 19.38 15.43
N ARG A 115 8.56 20.14 16.13
CA ARG A 115 8.12 19.80 17.49
C ARG A 115 7.31 18.50 17.50
N PHE A 116 6.36 18.37 16.59
CA PHE A 116 5.59 17.13 16.43
C PHE A 116 6.50 15.94 16.10
N ILE A 117 7.35 16.07 15.07
CA ILE A 117 8.28 15.01 14.65
C ILE A 117 9.20 14.59 15.80
N ARG A 118 9.78 15.56 16.54
CA ARG A 118 10.65 15.28 17.69
C ARG A 118 9.91 14.52 18.79
N ALA A 119 8.69 14.92 19.12
CA ALA A 119 7.90 14.21 20.13
C ALA A 119 7.60 12.76 19.71
N VAL A 120 7.35 12.51 18.43
CA VAL A 120 7.17 11.14 17.90
C VAL A 120 8.48 10.33 17.99
N GLN A 121 9.63 10.93 17.65
CA GLN A 121 10.94 10.28 17.82
C GLN A 121 11.23 9.96 19.29
N GLU A 122 10.97 10.89 20.20
CA GLU A 122 11.20 10.66 21.62
C GLU A 122 10.30 9.55 22.19
N LEU A 123 9.07 9.38 21.70
CA LEU A 123 8.25 8.22 22.06
C LEU A 123 8.88 6.90 21.57
N LYS A 124 9.57 6.93 20.42
CA LYS A 124 10.28 5.77 19.88
C LYS A 124 11.55 5.44 20.66
N ASP A 125 12.22 6.46 21.18
CA ASP A 125 13.47 6.31 21.95
C ASP A 125 13.21 5.90 23.40
N ARG A 126 12.14 6.41 24.03
CA ARG A 126 11.82 6.14 25.44
C ARG A 126 11.27 4.74 25.65
N ARG A 127 11.98 3.95 26.43
CA ARG A 127 11.61 2.58 26.82
C ARG A 127 10.44 2.56 27.81
N ILE A 128 9.64 1.50 27.73
CA ILE A 128 8.62 1.12 28.72
C ILE A 128 8.54 -0.41 28.75
N GLY A 129 8.97 -1.01 29.86
CA GLY A 129 9.19 -2.45 29.96
C GLY A 129 10.02 -3.01 28.81
N SER A 130 9.53 -4.08 28.19
CA SER A 130 10.14 -4.75 27.04
C SER A 130 10.04 -4.02 25.70
N THR A 131 9.40 -2.85 25.61
CA THR A 131 9.25 -2.08 24.35
C THR A 131 9.56 -0.59 24.50
N ASN A 132 9.28 0.23 23.48
CA ASN A 132 9.30 1.70 23.58
C ASN A 132 7.87 2.25 23.59
N ARG A 133 7.72 3.51 24.01
CA ARG A 133 6.41 4.14 24.19
C ARG A 133 5.61 4.26 22.89
N TYR A 134 6.26 4.46 21.75
CA TYR A 134 5.58 4.48 20.45
C TYR A 134 5.02 3.10 20.09
N ASP A 135 5.84 2.05 20.19
CA ASP A 135 5.43 0.68 19.88
C ASP A 135 4.40 0.13 20.87
N ALA A 136 4.47 0.56 22.13
CA ALA A 136 3.43 0.32 23.13
C ALA A 136 2.07 0.89 22.68
N LEU A 137 2.05 2.13 22.16
CA LEU A 137 0.84 2.74 21.61
C LEU A 137 0.39 2.01 20.33
N ALA A 138 1.31 1.70 19.42
CA ALA A 138 0.99 0.98 18.19
C ALA A 138 0.34 -0.39 18.47
N SER A 139 0.79 -1.08 19.53
CA SER A 139 0.27 -2.38 19.94
C SER A 139 -1.18 -2.34 20.46
N ALA A 140 -1.74 -1.17 20.77
CA ALA A 140 -3.13 -1.06 21.20
C ALA A 140 -4.11 -1.45 20.08
N HIS A 141 -3.72 -1.28 18.82
CA HIS A 141 -4.51 -1.61 17.63
C HIS A 141 -4.20 -3.04 17.14
N ASP A 142 -4.20 -4.01 18.05
CA ASP A 142 -3.94 -5.41 17.74
C ASP A 142 -4.92 -6.33 18.49
N GLY A 143 -4.98 -7.61 18.12
CA GLY A 143 -5.83 -8.62 18.75
C GLY A 143 -7.30 -8.21 18.83
N ARG A 144 -7.88 -8.20 20.04
CA ARG A 144 -9.31 -7.88 20.27
C ARG A 144 -9.74 -6.52 19.73
N ALA A 145 -8.83 -5.54 19.70
CA ALA A 145 -9.14 -4.22 19.19
C ALA A 145 -9.46 -4.24 17.70
N LEU A 146 -8.95 -5.20 16.91
CA LEU A 146 -9.16 -5.24 15.47
C LEU A 146 -10.65 -5.34 15.11
N GLY A 147 -11.39 -6.25 15.75
CA GLY A 147 -12.84 -6.39 15.58
C GLY A 147 -13.67 -5.33 16.30
N SER A 148 -13.07 -4.60 17.24
CA SER A 148 -13.69 -3.47 17.95
C SER A 148 -13.55 -2.16 17.17
N ALA A 149 -12.45 -1.98 16.43
CA ALA A 149 -12.08 -0.72 15.78
C ALA A 149 -12.41 -0.65 14.29
N HIS A 150 -12.82 -1.74 13.63
CA HIS A 150 -13.05 -1.78 12.18
C HIS A 150 -14.36 -2.48 11.81
N SER A 151 -14.80 -2.27 10.56
CA SER A 151 -15.96 -2.93 9.97
C SER A 151 -17.26 -2.76 10.79
N GLY A 152 -17.39 -1.64 11.50
CA GLY A 152 -18.55 -1.39 12.35
C GLY A 152 -18.70 0.07 12.81
N PRO A 153 -19.78 0.37 13.54
CA PRO A 153 -20.15 1.72 14.01
C PRO A 153 -19.13 2.35 14.98
N ASN A 154 -18.30 1.55 15.63
CA ASN A 154 -17.26 2.03 16.53
C ASN A 154 -16.01 2.52 15.78
N PHE A 155 -15.88 2.27 14.48
CA PHE A 155 -14.71 2.66 13.68
C PHE A 155 -14.23 4.10 13.93
N PRO A 156 -15.07 5.14 13.76
CA PRO A 156 -14.60 6.50 13.97
C PRO A 156 -14.40 6.84 15.46
N SER A 157 -15.17 6.20 16.35
CA SER A 157 -15.15 6.46 17.79
C SER A 157 -13.91 5.91 18.47
N TRP A 158 -13.57 4.65 18.21
CA TRP A 158 -12.36 3.99 18.73
C TRP A 158 -11.10 4.74 18.25
N HIS A 159 -11.03 5.07 16.95
CA HIS A 159 -9.87 5.79 16.41
C HIS A 159 -9.78 7.23 16.96
N ARG A 160 -10.91 7.91 17.20
CA ARG A 160 -10.92 9.23 17.85
C ARG A 160 -10.31 9.20 19.24
N GLU A 161 -10.66 8.21 20.06
CA GLU A 161 -10.07 8.04 21.40
C GLU A 161 -8.61 7.60 21.33
N TYR A 162 -8.26 6.75 20.37
CA TYR A 162 -6.88 6.36 20.13
C TYR A 162 -5.98 7.56 19.75
N LEU A 163 -6.47 8.46 18.90
CA LEU A 163 -5.78 9.71 18.57
C LEU A 163 -5.60 10.61 19.80
N LYS A 164 -6.56 10.61 20.73
CA LYS A 164 -6.47 11.37 21.99
C LYS A 164 -5.40 10.81 22.91
N LEU A 165 -5.28 9.50 23.02
CA LEU A 165 -4.19 8.85 23.76
C LEU A 165 -2.82 9.16 23.15
N PHE A 166 -2.70 9.05 21.82
CA PHE A 166 -1.46 9.37 21.12
C PHE A 166 -1.07 10.84 21.32
N GLU A 167 -2.02 11.77 21.21
CA GLU A 167 -1.80 13.19 21.48
C GLU A 167 -1.41 13.46 22.94
N ALA A 168 -2.03 12.78 23.91
CA ALA A 168 -1.68 12.90 25.33
C ALA A 168 -0.26 12.40 25.63
N ALA A 169 0.19 11.34 24.94
CA ALA A 169 1.55 10.80 25.03
C ALA A 169 2.58 11.78 24.42
N LEU A 170 2.29 12.37 23.25
CA LEU A 170 3.14 13.42 22.68
C LEU A 170 3.26 14.62 23.61
N GLN A 171 2.19 14.95 24.33
CA GLN A 171 2.16 16.03 25.33
C GLN A 171 2.85 15.66 26.66
N GLU A 172 3.23 14.40 26.91
CA GLU A 172 4.20 14.09 27.98
C GLU A 172 5.62 14.52 27.59
N ILE A 173 5.90 14.60 26.29
CA ILE A 173 7.19 15.02 25.75
C ILE A 173 7.23 16.55 25.62
N ASP A 174 6.26 17.12 24.91
CA ASP A 174 6.13 18.56 24.74
C ASP A 174 4.65 18.94 24.75
N ASP A 175 4.25 19.59 25.84
CA ASP A 175 2.87 19.98 26.10
C ASP A 175 2.32 20.98 25.07
N ARG A 176 3.12 21.54 24.15
CA ARG A 176 2.63 22.42 23.06
C ARG A 176 2.23 21.63 21.81
N VAL A 177 2.51 20.33 21.76
CA VAL A 177 2.16 19.50 20.60
C VAL A 177 0.64 19.38 20.48
N THR A 178 0.18 19.60 19.26
CA THR A 178 -1.19 19.32 18.82
C THR A 178 -1.09 18.46 17.58
N LEU A 179 -1.86 17.37 17.53
CA LEU A 179 -1.77 16.37 16.48
C LEU A 179 -2.15 16.97 15.12
N PRO A 180 -1.26 16.97 14.11
CA PRO A 180 -1.64 17.36 12.76
C PRO A 180 -2.41 16.25 12.04
N PHE A 181 -3.03 16.59 10.91
CA PHE A 181 -3.65 15.63 9.99
C PHE A 181 -3.03 15.70 8.59
N PHE A 182 -3.13 14.60 7.86
CA PHE A 182 -2.73 14.47 6.47
C PHE A 182 -3.96 14.47 5.56
N ASP A 183 -4.26 15.60 4.92
CA ASP A 183 -5.35 15.69 3.94
C ASP A 183 -4.89 15.15 2.58
N SER A 184 -5.14 13.86 2.35
CA SER A 184 -4.76 13.16 1.11
C SER A 184 -5.47 13.68 -0.14
N ARG A 185 -6.52 14.53 -0.02
CA ARG A 185 -7.13 15.18 -1.20
C ARG A 185 -6.18 16.14 -1.90
N LEU A 186 -5.25 16.74 -1.16
CA LEU A 186 -4.25 17.65 -1.74
C LEU A 186 -3.26 16.87 -2.63
N ASP A 187 -3.02 15.62 -2.29
CA ASP A 187 -2.13 14.68 -2.95
C ASP A 187 -2.84 14.02 -4.14
N TYR A 188 -4.13 13.68 -3.99
CA TYR A 188 -5.00 13.28 -5.10
C TYR A 188 -5.03 14.33 -6.22
N ASN A 189 -4.86 15.61 -5.89
CA ASN A 189 -4.88 16.67 -6.89
C ASN A 189 -3.56 16.84 -7.66
N LEU A 190 -2.52 16.08 -7.31
CA LEU A 190 -1.30 15.97 -8.12
C LEU A 190 -1.58 15.12 -9.36
N TYR A 191 -0.74 15.29 -10.38
CA TYR A 191 -0.72 14.34 -11.49
C TYR A 191 -0.31 12.95 -11.00
N ASP A 192 0.75 12.89 -10.19
CA ASP A 192 1.21 11.67 -9.52
C ASP A 192 1.33 11.92 -8.01
N PRO A 193 0.50 11.29 -7.16
CA PRO A 193 0.57 11.43 -5.71
C PRO A 193 1.91 10.98 -5.09
N ARG A 194 2.71 10.18 -5.80
CA ARG A 194 4.06 9.77 -5.38
C ARG A 194 5.04 10.94 -5.34
N GLU A 195 4.77 12.01 -6.07
CA GLU A 195 5.62 13.20 -6.07
C GLU A 195 5.32 14.16 -4.90
N SER A 196 4.36 13.83 -4.03
CA SER A 196 4.01 14.68 -2.91
C SER A 196 5.18 14.94 -1.98
N ASN A 197 5.33 16.20 -1.56
CA ASN A 197 6.30 16.59 -0.54
C ASN A 197 6.08 15.93 0.82
N PHE A 198 4.91 15.34 1.05
CA PHE A 198 4.64 14.55 2.25
C PHE A 198 5.61 13.37 2.38
N TRP A 199 6.07 12.82 1.25
CA TRP A 199 7.06 11.74 1.16
C TRP A 199 8.51 12.24 1.13
N GLY A 200 8.73 13.51 1.48
CA GLY A 200 10.05 14.14 1.53
C GLY A 200 10.68 14.09 2.91
N GLU A 201 11.98 14.43 2.95
CA GLU A 201 12.82 14.39 4.17
C GLU A 201 12.33 15.30 5.31
N ASN A 202 11.58 16.34 5.00
CA ASN A 202 11.04 17.29 5.98
C ASN A 202 9.70 16.84 6.59
N PHE A 203 9.16 15.70 6.14
CA PHE A 203 7.85 15.16 6.53
C PHE A 203 7.98 13.70 6.93
N MET A 204 7.41 12.76 6.16
CA MET A 204 7.28 11.36 6.59
C MET A 204 8.39 10.46 6.06
N GLY A 205 9.30 10.98 5.23
CA GLY A 205 10.28 10.17 4.52
C GLY A 205 9.69 9.45 3.31
N ASP A 206 10.54 8.77 2.55
CA ASP A 206 10.20 8.11 1.31
C ASP A 206 9.08 7.07 1.47
N HIS A 207 8.52 6.66 0.33
CA HIS A 207 7.42 5.70 0.26
C HIS A 207 7.77 4.42 -0.51
N ARG A 208 9.06 4.18 -0.82
CA ARG A 208 9.49 3.06 -1.68
C ARG A 208 10.40 2.12 -0.91
N GLY A 209 9.86 0.96 -0.55
CA GLY A 209 10.54 -0.04 0.24
C GLY A 209 10.77 0.38 1.68
N VAL A 210 11.91 -0.03 2.23
CA VAL A 210 12.32 0.37 3.58
C VAL A 210 12.52 1.88 3.61
N VAL A 211 11.90 2.55 4.57
CA VAL A 211 12.02 4.00 4.71
C VAL A 211 13.48 4.35 4.99
N SER A 212 14.12 5.03 4.03
CA SER A 212 15.57 5.26 4.01
C SER A 212 15.96 6.71 4.29
N ASN A 213 15.03 7.65 4.16
CA ASN A 213 15.24 9.07 4.40
C ASN A 213 14.19 9.70 5.33
N GLY A 214 14.38 10.98 5.64
CA GLY A 214 13.51 11.72 6.55
C GLY A 214 13.61 11.28 8.01
N PRO A 215 12.68 11.73 8.87
CA PRO A 215 12.80 11.55 10.31
C PRO A 215 12.67 10.09 10.74
N PHE A 216 11.87 9.30 10.01
CA PHE A 216 11.52 7.92 10.36
C PHE A 216 12.39 6.88 9.63
N ARG A 217 13.54 7.30 9.08
CA ARG A 217 14.47 6.42 8.38
C ARG A 217 14.92 5.27 9.27
N LEU A 218 14.96 4.07 8.70
CA LEU A 218 15.43 2.84 9.35
C LEU A 218 14.72 2.52 10.67
N TRP A 219 13.53 3.09 10.88
CA TRP A 219 12.69 2.70 12.00
C TRP A 219 12.41 1.20 11.94
N ARG A 220 12.45 0.56 13.11
CA ARG A 220 12.03 -0.83 13.27
C ARG A 220 10.68 -0.87 13.94
N GLN A 221 9.80 -1.73 13.47
CA GLN A 221 8.55 -2.08 14.12
C GLN A 221 8.83 -2.88 15.40
N ARG A 222 7.83 -3.07 16.26
CA ARG A 222 7.94 -3.85 17.50
C ARG A 222 8.47 -5.28 17.28
N ASN A 223 8.12 -5.86 16.13
CA ASN A 223 8.53 -7.21 15.72
C ASN A 223 9.94 -7.28 15.11
N GLY A 224 10.68 -6.16 15.07
CA GLY A 224 12.04 -6.09 14.55
C GLY A 224 12.14 -5.82 13.04
N ALA A 225 11.05 -6.00 12.28
CA ALA A 225 11.02 -5.65 10.85
C ALA A 225 11.25 -4.16 10.65
N TYR A 226 11.85 -3.77 9.53
CA TYR A 226 11.93 -2.36 9.17
C TYR A 226 10.54 -1.78 8.85
N LEU A 227 10.39 -0.48 9.05
CA LEU A 227 9.27 0.28 8.51
C LEU A 227 9.39 0.33 6.99
N GLU A 228 8.37 -0.15 6.29
CA GLU A 228 8.36 -0.25 4.83
C GLU A 228 7.06 0.32 4.24
N ARG A 229 7.16 0.86 3.03
CA ARG A 229 6.06 1.42 2.25
C ARG A 229 6.18 1.01 0.79
N ASN A 230 5.07 0.80 0.10
CA ASN A 230 5.02 0.45 -1.32
C ASN A 230 4.12 1.44 -2.07
N GLY A 231 4.43 2.73 -1.90
CA GLY A 231 3.63 3.88 -2.31
C GLY A 231 3.22 3.89 -3.78
N GLY A 232 1.91 3.89 -4.02
CA GLY A 232 1.31 4.06 -5.34
C GLY A 232 1.39 2.84 -6.27
N ASN A 233 1.66 1.65 -5.73
CA ASN A 233 1.56 0.39 -6.50
C ASN A 233 0.10 -0.08 -6.68
N SER A 234 -0.76 0.19 -5.70
CA SER A 234 -2.22 0.03 -5.75
C SER A 234 -2.91 1.12 -4.92
N GLY A 235 -4.22 1.05 -4.72
CA GLY A 235 -4.97 1.97 -3.87
C GLY A 235 -5.08 3.38 -4.45
N SER A 236 -5.59 4.31 -3.66
CA SER A 236 -5.65 5.72 -4.08
C SER A 236 -5.70 6.69 -2.90
N MET A 237 -5.22 7.91 -3.15
CA MET A 237 -5.53 9.05 -2.29
C MET A 237 -7.02 9.37 -2.35
N ILE A 238 -7.55 10.00 -1.29
CA ILE A 238 -8.99 10.28 -1.24
C ILE A 238 -9.33 11.44 -2.18
N SER A 239 -10.26 11.22 -3.11
CA SER A 239 -10.70 12.27 -4.01
C SER A 239 -11.58 13.32 -3.31
N PRO A 240 -11.57 14.59 -3.76
CA PRO A 240 -12.53 15.59 -3.30
C PRO A 240 -14.00 15.17 -3.50
N ARG A 241 -14.29 14.36 -4.52
CA ARG A 241 -15.63 13.80 -4.77
C ARG A 241 -16.00 12.77 -3.70
N GLY A 242 -15.09 11.88 -3.34
CA GLY A 242 -15.35 10.86 -2.31
C GLY A 242 -15.73 11.46 -0.96
N ILE A 243 -15.03 12.52 -0.54
CA ILE A 243 -15.43 13.26 0.68
C ILE A 243 -16.80 13.93 0.51
N ARG A 244 -17.14 14.49 -0.66
CA ARG A 244 -18.49 15.04 -0.89
C ARG A 244 -19.56 13.95 -0.83
N ASP A 245 -19.28 12.75 -1.31
CA ASP A 245 -20.22 11.63 -1.28
C ASP A 245 -20.53 11.24 0.17
N VAL A 246 -19.51 11.08 1.03
CA VAL A 246 -19.70 10.86 2.49
C VAL A 246 -20.51 12.00 3.11
N LEU A 247 -20.10 13.25 2.89
CA LEU A 247 -20.75 14.45 3.46
C LEU A 247 -22.15 14.75 2.88
N SER A 248 -22.58 14.03 1.84
CA SER A 248 -23.93 14.12 1.30
C SER A 248 -24.96 13.38 2.15
N ARG A 249 -24.53 12.45 2.99
CA ARG A 249 -25.38 11.69 3.91
C ARG A 249 -25.66 12.50 5.19
N ARG A 250 -26.61 12.02 6.00
CA ARG A 250 -27.07 12.71 7.22
C ARG A 250 -27.16 11.81 8.47
N ARG A 251 -27.05 10.49 8.31
CA ARG A 251 -27.08 9.50 9.39
C ARG A 251 -25.86 8.60 9.34
N ASN A 252 -25.28 8.24 10.48
CA ASN A 252 -24.09 7.38 10.55
C ASN A 252 -24.34 6.01 9.90
N ILE A 253 -25.58 5.50 9.95
CA ILE A 253 -25.97 4.26 9.26
C ILE A 253 -25.69 4.31 7.75
N ASP A 254 -25.68 5.50 7.13
CA ASP A 254 -25.44 5.65 5.69
C ASP A 254 -23.95 5.69 5.30
N ILE A 255 -23.05 5.83 6.28
CA ILE A 255 -21.60 6.01 6.04
C ILE A 255 -20.72 4.99 6.77
N LEU A 256 -21.27 4.23 7.72
CA LEU A 256 -20.55 3.23 8.52
C LEU A 256 -20.91 1.79 8.15
N SER A 257 -19.94 0.91 8.30
CA SER A 257 -20.10 -0.54 8.13
C SER A 257 -21.02 -1.13 9.21
N PRO A 258 -21.75 -2.23 8.92
CA PRO A 258 -21.83 -2.93 7.64
C PRO A 258 -22.76 -2.29 6.60
N TRP A 259 -23.61 -1.33 6.99
CA TRP A 259 -24.65 -0.77 6.12
C TRP A 259 -24.10 -0.03 4.89
N ALA A 260 -23.09 0.82 5.08
CA ALA A 260 -22.45 1.57 4.00
C ALA A 260 -21.31 0.80 3.31
N ALA A 261 -21.04 -0.44 3.74
CA ALA A 261 -19.84 -1.18 3.36
C ALA A 261 -19.76 -1.51 1.85
N ARG A 262 -20.89 -1.43 1.13
CA ARG A 262 -21.01 -1.65 -0.32
C ARG A 262 -21.13 -0.35 -1.13
N GLY A 263 -21.15 0.80 -0.46
CA GLY A 263 -21.51 2.07 -1.08
C GLY A 263 -20.34 3.01 -1.28
N ARG A 264 -20.47 3.88 -2.30
CA ARG A 264 -19.62 5.08 -2.48
C ARG A 264 -19.65 6.07 -1.31
N TYR A 265 -20.47 5.82 -0.28
CA TYR A 265 -20.62 6.67 0.90
C TYR A 265 -19.85 6.16 2.13
N GLY A 266 -19.32 4.94 2.08
CA GLY A 266 -18.61 4.34 3.21
C GLY A 266 -17.33 5.10 3.56
N LEU A 267 -17.25 5.67 4.76
CA LEU A 267 -16.06 6.41 5.21
C LEU A 267 -14.82 5.51 5.29
N GLU A 268 -15.00 4.30 5.81
CA GLU A 268 -13.95 3.30 5.97
C GLU A 268 -13.39 2.83 4.60
N ASN A 269 -14.20 2.83 3.54
CA ASN A 269 -13.75 2.48 2.19
C ASN A 269 -12.71 3.49 1.66
N TYR A 270 -12.95 4.79 1.82
CA TYR A 270 -11.99 5.83 1.43
C TYR A 270 -10.73 5.82 2.31
N HIS A 271 -10.91 5.53 3.60
CA HIS A 271 -9.80 5.32 4.52
C HIS A 271 -8.91 4.14 4.06
N ASN A 272 -9.51 3.00 3.71
CA ASN A 272 -8.82 1.79 3.29
C ASN A 272 -8.01 2.03 2.01
N ALA A 273 -8.53 2.83 1.07
CA ALA A 273 -7.84 3.14 -0.18
C ALA A 273 -6.46 3.80 0.05
N VAL A 274 -6.31 4.60 1.12
CA VAL A 274 -5.02 5.23 1.48
C VAL A 274 -4.10 4.23 2.17
N HIS A 275 -4.62 3.35 3.02
CA HIS A 275 -3.83 2.23 3.57
C HIS A 275 -3.23 1.37 2.46
N VAL A 276 -4.04 1.01 1.46
CA VAL A 276 -3.60 0.27 0.27
C VAL A 276 -2.59 1.08 -0.53
N TRP A 277 -2.81 2.39 -0.69
CA TRP A 277 -1.90 3.26 -1.44
C TRP A 277 -0.51 3.35 -0.82
N VAL A 278 -0.42 3.51 0.51
CA VAL A 278 0.87 3.58 1.19
C VAL A 278 1.58 2.23 1.14
N GLY A 279 0.85 1.13 1.21
CA GLY A 279 1.43 -0.20 1.09
C GLY A 279 2.29 -0.59 2.29
N GLY A 280 3.03 -1.69 2.18
CA GLY A 280 4.01 -2.11 3.20
C GLY A 280 3.38 -2.29 4.58
N SER A 281 3.97 -1.68 5.61
CA SER A 281 3.48 -1.73 7.00
C SER A 281 2.02 -1.27 7.14
N MET A 282 1.56 -0.33 6.30
CA MET A 282 0.19 0.20 6.31
C MET A 282 -0.87 -0.78 5.75
N LEU A 283 -0.49 -1.91 5.14
CA LEU A 283 -1.43 -2.92 4.63
C LEU A 283 -1.96 -3.87 5.70
N GLY A 284 -1.14 -4.20 6.69
CA GLY A 284 -1.57 -5.06 7.79
C GLY A 284 -2.32 -4.22 8.82
N VAL A 285 -3.56 -4.58 9.15
CA VAL A 285 -4.37 -3.78 10.09
C VAL A 285 -3.64 -3.63 11.43
N ASN A 286 -3.06 -4.70 11.95
CA ASN A 286 -2.32 -4.69 13.22
C ASN A 286 -0.92 -4.06 13.16
N THR A 287 -0.32 -3.96 11.96
CA THR A 287 1.02 -3.38 11.80
C THR A 287 0.99 -1.91 11.39
N ALA A 288 -0.12 -1.44 10.80
CA ALA A 288 -0.24 -0.11 10.24
C ALA A 288 0.13 1.03 11.20
N PRO A 289 -0.24 1.00 12.50
CA PRO A 289 0.16 2.04 13.46
C PRO A 289 1.66 2.12 13.74
N SER A 290 2.44 1.11 13.34
CA SER A 290 3.91 1.17 13.39
C SER A 290 4.46 2.28 12.48
N ASP A 291 3.70 2.69 11.46
CA ASP A 291 3.99 3.85 10.62
C ASP A 291 3.33 5.12 11.19
N PRO A 292 4.08 6.20 11.51
CA PRO A 292 3.50 7.47 11.94
C PRO A 292 2.50 8.09 10.97
N VAL A 293 2.51 7.72 9.68
CA VAL A 293 1.49 8.13 8.70
C VAL A 293 0.08 7.72 9.16
N PHE A 294 -0.05 6.60 9.86
CA PHE A 294 -1.31 6.11 10.42
C PHE A 294 -2.05 7.20 11.21
N PHE A 295 -1.38 7.80 12.19
CA PHE A 295 -2.02 8.79 13.08
C PHE A 295 -2.44 10.05 12.34
N LEU A 296 -1.68 10.49 11.34
CA LEU A 296 -2.02 11.66 10.54
C LEU A 296 -3.19 11.39 9.59
N HIS A 297 -3.23 10.20 8.99
CA HIS A 297 -4.34 9.74 8.15
C HIS A 297 -5.62 9.60 8.96
N HIS A 298 -5.58 8.93 10.11
CA HIS A 298 -6.72 8.79 11.01
C HIS A 298 -7.21 10.11 11.59
N CYS A 299 -6.30 11.05 11.88
CA CYS A 299 -6.66 12.41 12.26
C CYS A 299 -7.44 13.14 11.14
N PHE A 300 -7.13 12.85 9.87
CA PHE A 300 -7.90 13.37 8.73
C PHE A 300 -9.25 12.67 8.58
N ILE A 301 -9.33 11.36 8.85
CA ILE A 301 -10.61 10.64 8.86
C ILE A 301 -11.53 11.17 9.97
N ASP A 302 -11.01 11.42 11.18
CA ASP A 302 -11.78 12.07 12.26
C ASP A 302 -12.20 13.49 11.88
N TYR A 303 -11.34 14.26 11.18
CA TYR A 303 -11.72 15.55 10.63
C TYR A 303 -12.92 15.46 9.66
N VAL A 304 -12.92 14.47 8.76
CA VAL A 304 -14.03 14.23 7.83
C VAL A 304 -15.29 13.78 8.56
N TRP A 305 -15.17 12.88 9.53
CA TRP A 305 -16.31 12.42 10.32
C TRP A 305 -16.90 13.56 11.15
N GLU A 306 -16.08 14.41 11.75
CA GLU A 306 -16.57 15.58 12.46
C GLU A 306 -17.28 16.56 11.52
N GLN A 307 -16.73 16.77 10.33
CA GLN A 307 -17.43 17.54 9.29
C GLN A 307 -18.78 16.93 8.91
N PHE A 308 -18.90 15.61 8.92
CA PHE A 308 -20.17 14.92 8.73
C PHE A 308 -21.12 15.15 9.92
N ARG A 309 -20.65 14.98 11.16
CA ARG A 309 -21.44 15.17 12.40
C ARG A 309 -22.10 16.54 12.47
N GLN A 310 -21.36 17.58 12.12
CA GLN A 310 -21.85 18.97 12.04
C GLN A 310 -22.91 19.21 10.95
N ARG A 311 -23.17 18.23 10.07
CA ARG A 311 -24.19 18.28 9.01
C ARG A 311 -25.36 17.33 9.27
N GLN A 312 -25.34 16.57 10.36
CA GLN A 312 -26.43 15.66 10.69
C GLN A 312 -27.70 16.42 10.99
N THR A 313 -28.84 15.80 10.69
CA THR A 313 -30.18 16.33 11.01
C THR A 313 -30.74 15.71 12.29
N VAL A 314 -29.97 14.86 12.95
CA VAL A 314 -30.29 14.18 14.20
C VAL A 314 -29.23 14.54 15.24
N ASP A 315 -29.51 14.25 16.51
CA ASP A 315 -28.50 14.36 17.54
C ASP A 315 -27.31 13.43 17.24
N SER A 316 -26.17 14.04 16.95
CA SER A 316 -24.94 13.35 16.57
C SER A 316 -24.30 12.57 17.72
N GLU A 317 -24.68 12.82 18.98
CA GLU A 317 -24.18 12.07 20.14
C GLU A 317 -24.89 10.72 20.33
N THR A 318 -26.12 10.62 19.83
CA THR A 318 -26.97 9.42 19.98
C THR A 318 -27.18 8.65 18.67
N ASP A 319 -26.74 9.17 17.52
CA ASP A 319 -26.83 8.49 16.22
C ASP A 319 -25.81 7.36 16.03
N TYR A 320 -25.80 6.38 16.93
CA TYR A 320 -24.97 5.18 16.87
C TYR A 320 -25.77 4.01 16.26
N PRO A 321 -25.48 3.58 15.01
CA PRO A 321 -26.25 2.50 14.41
C PRO A 321 -25.78 1.14 14.97
N PHE A 322 -26.69 0.37 15.56
CA PHE A 322 -26.39 -0.97 16.04
C PHE A 322 -27.61 -1.89 15.92
N ASP A 323 -27.44 -3.01 15.22
CA ASP A 323 -28.39 -4.11 15.16
C ASP A 323 -27.63 -5.44 14.95
N GLN A 324 -28.36 -6.54 14.72
CA GLN A 324 -27.81 -7.89 14.56
C GLN A 324 -26.79 -8.04 13.42
N ARG A 325 -26.66 -7.06 12.51
CA ARG A 325 -25.66 -7.06 11.43
C ARG A 325 -24.26 -6.72 11.92
N ALA A 326 -24.14 -5.99 13.05
CA ALA A 326 -22.86 -5.64 13.64
C ALA A 326 -22.46 -6.65 14.72
N PRO A 327 -21.17 -7.05 14.82
CA PRO A 327 -20.74 -8.01 15.83
C PRO A 327 -20.83 -7.41 17.25
N PRO A 328 -20.91 -8.24 18.31
CA PRO A 328 -21.01 -7.76 19.70
C PRO A 328 -19.84 -6.86 20.17
N SER A 329 -18.67 -6.94 19.52
CA SER A 329 -17.55 -6.02 19.75
C SER A 329 -17.89 -4.56 19.42
N GLN A 330 -18.91 -4.34 18.57
CA GLN A 330 -19.36 -3.04 18.10
C GLN A 330 -20.56 -2.51 18.91
N ALA A 331 -20.98 -3.18 19.99
CA ALA A 331 -22.10 -2.72 20.80
C ALA A 331 -21.80 -1.35 21.44
N PRO A 332 -22.77 -0.42 21.52
CA PRO A 332 -22.54 0.96 21.98
C PRO A 332 -22.01 1.03 23.41
N ASN A 333 -22.50 0.16 24.31
CA ASN A 333 -22.13 0.14 25.72
C ASN A 333 -20.85 -0.67 26.03
N ARG A 334 -20.24 -1.31 25.03
CA ARG A 334 -19.00 -2.07 25.22
C ARG A 334 -17.84 -1.11 25.44
N ILE A 335 -16.94 -1.45 26.35
CA ILE A 335 -15.68 -0.71 26.57
C ILE A 335 -14.78 -0.87 25.33
N MET A 336 -14.15 0.22 24.91
CA MET A 336 -13.19 0.21 23.81
C MET A 336 -12.00 -0.68 24.17
N ASP A 337 -11.82 -1.75 23.40
CA ASP A 337 -10.76 -2.73 23.64
C ASP A 337 -9.36 -2.09 23.49
N ASN A 338 -8.42 -2.44 24.38
CA ASN A 338 -7.00 -2.05 24.42
C ASN A 338 -6.64 -0.57 24.60
N LEU A 339 -7.59 0.34 24.83
CA LEU A 339 -7.29 1.76 25.04
C LEU A 339 -7.06 2.14 26.52
N GLU A 340 -7.51 1.32 27.47
CA GLU A 340 -7.37 1.57 28.92
C GLU A 340 -8.00 2.90 29.41
N THR A 341 -8.83 3.55 28.60
CA THR A 341 -9.51 4.83 28.93
C THR A 341 -10.82 4.63 29.68
N GLY A 342 -11.36 3.41 29.68
CA GLY A 342 -12.66 3.09 30.27
C GLY A 342 -13.85 3.69 29.51
N LYS A 343 -13.61 4.26 28.31
CA LYS A 343 -14.67 4.77 27.43
C LYS A 343 -15.40 3.61 26.78
N ARG A 344 -16.71 3.74 26.65
CA ARG A 344 -17.56 2.88 25.84
C ARG A 344 -17.49 3.33 24.38
N ASN A 345 -17.84 2.44 23.46
CA ASN A 345 -17.89 2.72 22.02
C ASN A 345 -18.75 3.96 21.70
N ILE A 346 -19.88 4.15 22.37
CA ILE A 346 -20.74 5.32 22.17
C ILE A 346 -20.12 6.62 22.71
N ASP A 347 -19.19 6.57 23.66
CA ASP A 347 -18.69 7.80 24.30
C ASP A 347 -17.85 8.67 23.34
N GLY A 348 -17.22 8.08 22.32
CA GLY A 348 -16.50 8.85 21.28
C GLY A 348 -17.41 9.60 20.31
N TYR A 349 -18.73 9.35 20.36
CA TYR A 349 -19.73 10.16 19.66
C TYR A 349 -20.04 11.45 20.40
N SER A 350 -19.46 11.74 21.57
CA SER A 350 -19.76 12.98 22.27
C SER A 350 -19.27 14.23 21.51
N ASN A 351 -20.06 15.31 21.59
CA ASN A 351 -19.68 16.62 21.08
C ASN A 351 -18.50 17.23 21.85
N ASP A 352 -18.28 16.82 23.10
CA ASP A 352 -17.21 17.37 23.94
C ASP A 352 -15.81 17.26 23.34
N TYR A 353 -15.55 16.23 22.51
CA TYR A 353 -14.29 16.10 21.78
C TYR A 353 -13.95 17.37 20.99
N THR A 354 -14.95 17.89 20.28
CA THR A 354 -14.81 18.98 19.33
C THR A 354 -15.50 20.26 19.79
N ASP A 355 -16.10 20.29 20.98
CA ASP A 355 -16.60 21.49 21.65
C ASP A 355 -15.69 21.95 22.78
N GLN A 356 -15.05 21.01 23.47
CA GLN A 356 -14.25 21.30 24.66
C GLN A 356 -12.77 20.98 24.45
N TYR A 357 -12.42 19.83 23.87
CA TYR A 357 -11.04 19.34 23.96
C TYR A 357 -10.12 19.79 22.83
N TYR A 358 -10.59 19.76 21.59
CA TYR A 358 -9.84 20.26 20.44
C TYR A 358 -10.79 20.83 19.38
N ARG A 359 -10.24 21.40 18.31
CA ARG A 359 -10.95 21.72 17.06
C ARG A 359 -10.06 21.46 15.87
N TYR A 360 -10.68 21.35 14.71
CA TYR A 360 -9.95 21.29 13.44
C TYR A 360 -9.89 22.66 12.77
N SER A 361 -8.72 23.03 12.26
CA SER A 361 -8.65 24.09 11.25
C SER A 361 -9.19 23.57 9.93
N ARG A 362 -9.83 24.44 9.13
CA ARG A 362 -10.23 24.08 7.77
C ARG A 362 -9.00 23.77 6.92
N SER A 363 -8.97 22.59 6.30
CA SER A 363 -7.96 22.25 5.30
C SER A 363 -8.08 23.17 4.07
N PRO A 364 -6.98 23.69 3.52
CA PRO A 364 -7.01 24.60 2.37
C PRO A 364 -7.19 23.84 1.06
N THR A 365 -8.40 23.36 0.76
CA THR A 365 -8.69 22.55 -0.44
C THR A 365 -8.88 23.36 -1.73
N LEU A 366 -9.12 24.67 -1.63
CA LEU A 366 -9.28 25.55 -2.78
C LEU A 366 -8.00 26.34 -3.05
N CYS A 367 -7.69 26.60 -4.33
CA CYS A 367 -6.51 27.37 -4.74
C CYS A 367 -6.41 28.72 -4.01
N ARG A 368 -7.53 29.44 -3.85
CA ARG A 368 -7.57 30.72 -3.11
C ARG A 368 -7.15 30.62 -1.63
N GLN A 369 -7.24 29.42 -1.04
CA GLN A 369 -6.90 29.17 0.37
C GLN A 369 -5.43 28.83 0.58
N CYS A 370 -4.69 28.44 -0.47
CA CYS A 370 -3.28 28.06 -0.34
C CYS A 370 -2.31 28.88 -1.20
N ARG A 371 -2.79 29.52 -2.28
CA ARG A 371 -1.98 30.35 -3.17
C ARG A 371 -1.17 31.38 -2.37
N ASN A 372 0.15 31.27 -2.44
CA ASN A 372 1.10 32.17 -1.77
C ASN A 372 0.99 32.20 -0.23
N ARG A 373 0.28 31.26 0.41
CA ARG A 373 0.11 31.23 1.88
C ARG A 373 0.97 30.19 2.57
N TYR A 374 1.17 29.03 1.93
CA TYR A 374 1.92 27.92 2.50
C TYR A 374 3.03 27.49 1.53
N PRO A 375 4.27 27.30 1.98
CA PRO A 375 5.40 26.97 1.10
C PRO A 375 5.30 25.56 0.51
N TYR A 376 4.52 24.70 1.14
CA TYR A 376 4.33 23.28 0.81
C TYR A 376 3.02 22.99 0.06
N LEU A 377 2.27 24.02 -0.33
CA LEU A 377 1.04 23.89 -1.10
C LEU A 377 1.01 24.86 -2.30
N ARG A 378 0.31 24.49 -3.36
CA ARG A 378 0.13 25.30 -4.57
C ARG A 378 -1.26 25.11 -5.17
N CYS A 379 -1.63 25.97 -6.11
CA CYS A 379 -2.81 25.69 -6.93
C CYS A 379 -2.50 24.49 -7.83
N GLY A 380 -3.44 23.56 -7.92
CA GLY A 380 -3.28 22.34 -8.71
C GLY A 380 -3.17 22.65 -10.20
N ASP A 381 -2.22 21.97 -10.86
CA ASP A 381 -2.03 22.07 -12.31
C ASP A 381 -3.06 21.23 -13.06
N TRP A 382 -3.44 20.08 -12.49
CA TRP A 382 -4.37 19.10 -13.08
C TRP A 382 -5.83 19.46 -12.80
N PHE A 383 -6.20 19.66 -11.53
CA PHE A 383 -7.51 20.17 -11.15
C PHE A 383 -7.46 21.67 -10.87
N ARG A 384 -7.62 22.48 -11.93
CA ARG A 384 -7.60 23.96 -11.82
C ARG A 384 -8.60 24.44 -10.77
N GLY A 385 -8.15 25.37 -9.91
CA GLY A 385 -8.98 25.95 -8.85
C GLY A 385 -8.96 25.18 -7.53
N LEU A 386 -8.46 23.94 -7.51
CA LEU A 386 -8.19 23.20 -6.27
C LEU A 386 -6.76 23.47 -5.77
N CYS A 387 -6.56 23.28 -4.49
CA CYS A 387 -5.22 23.26 -3.91
C CYS A 387 -4.61 21.86 -4.03
N SER A 388 -3.30 21.80 -4.17
CA SER A 388 -2.53 20.56 -4.25
C SER A 388 -1.21 20.70 -3.50
N ALA A 389 -0.62 19.56 -3.16
CA ALA A 389 0.76 19.49 -2.71
C ALA A 389 1.73 20.10 -3.75
N THR A 390 2.96 20.41 -3.33
CA THR A 390 4.01 20.85 -4.28
C THR A 390 5.31 20.09 -4.05
N ASN A 391 5.91 19.64 -5.15
CA ASN A 391 7.21 18.97 -5.16
C ASN A 391 8.37 19.91 -4.80
N ARG A 392 8.14 21.23 -4.85
CA ARG A 392 9.13 22.25 -4.46
C ARG A 392 8.58 23.04 -3.29
N ALA A 393 9.26 22.98 -2.15
CA ALA A 393 9.18 24.08 -1.20
C ALA A 393 9.49 25.35 -1.99
N ARG A 394 8.59 26.33 -1.99
CA ARG A 394 8.98 27.65 -2.52
C ARG A 394 10.17 28.10 -1.69
N ILE A 395 11.36 28.02 -2.26
CA ILE A 395 12.51 28.79 -1.77
C ILE A 395 12.04 30.23 -1.90
N THR A 396 11.57 30.81 -0.80
CA THR A 396 11.41 32.25 -0.70
C THR A 396 12.78 32.81 -1.01
N THR A 397 12.90 33.45 -2.17
CA THR A 397 14.07 34.22 -2.56
C THR A 397 14.35 35.21 -1.45
N PHE A 398 15.27 34.86 -0.54
CA PHE A 398 15.94 35.86 0.28
C PHE A 398 16.63 36.78 -0.72
N ARG A 399 16.21 38.05 -0.73
CA ARG A 399 16.94 39.13 -1.40
C ARG A 399 18.40 39.00 -0.97
N SER A 400 19.29 38.82 -1.94
CA SER A 400 20.74 38.84 -1.72
C SER A 400 21.13 40.14 -1.01
N PRO A 401 21.88 40.10 0.10
CA PRO A 401 22.73 41.21 0.45
C PRO A 401 23.99 41.09 -0.41
N ILE A 402 24.05 41.94 -1.43
CA ILE A 402 25.28 42.23 -2.15
C ILE A 402 26.28 42.87 -1.17
N LYS A 403 27.52 42.36 -1.22
CA LYS A 403 28.80 42.96 -0.77
C LYS A 403 29.00 43.20 0.74
N ASN A 404 29.82 42.32 1.34
CA ASN A 404 31.12 42.72 1.89
C ASN A 404 32.02 41.50 2.08
N ILE A 405 32.83 41.20 1.06
CA ILE A 405 34.01 40.35 1.18
C ILE A 405 35.24 41.26 1.19
N LYS A 406 35.71 41.57 2.40
CA LYS A 406 37.08 41.89 2.83
C LYS A 406 37.05 41.49 4.31
N SER A 407 37.89 40.64 4.89
CA SER A 407 39.26 40.19 4.64
C SER A 407 39.51 38.99 5.58
N LEU A 408 40.67 38.32 5.43
CA LEU A 408 41.15 37.10 6.10
C LEU A 408 40.89 35.87 5.21
N GLY A 409 41.72 35.51 4.23
CA GLY A 409 43.18 35.58 4.21
C GLY A 409 43.74 34.25 4.71
N ILE A 410 43.71 33.21 3.86
CA ILE A 410 44.70 32.13 3.71
C ILE A 410 44.44 31.46 2.34
N LYS A 411 45.51 31.34 1.54
CA LYS A 411 45.52 30.83 0.17
C LYS A 411 45.71 29.31 0.12
N LYS A 412 44.98 28.70 -0.82
CA LYS A 412 45.36 27.66 -1.80
C LYS A 412 45.67 26.20 -1.37
N GLN A 413 44.98 25.34 -2.13
CA GLN A 413 45.42 24.11 -2.80
C GLN A 413 45.62 22.85 -1.95
N PHE A 414 44.75 21.85 -2.21
CA PHE A 414 45.15 20.45 -2.15
C PHE A 414 45.00 19.81 -3.53
N SER A 415 46.16 19.52 -4.11
CA SER A 415 46.38 18.54 -5.17
C SER A 415 46.76 17.22 -4.51
N THR A 416 46.32 16.12 -5.10
CA THR A 416 46.92 14.78 -5.18
C THR A 416 48.14 14.45 -4.29
N THR A 417 48.13 13.27 -3.67
CA THR A 417 48.98 12.10 -4.04
C THR A 417 48.86 11.01 -2.97
N ILE A 418 48.49 9.80 -3.39
CA ILE A 418 48.65 8.56 -2.64
C ILE A 418 50.13 8.18 -2.72
N ASN A 419 50.79 7.98 -1.58
CA ASN A 419 52.16 7.50 -1.54
C ASN A 419 52.21 5.99 -1.29
N ASP A 420 52.97 5.35 -2.16
CA ASP A 420 53.34 3.95 -2.23
C ASP A 420 54.43 3.61 -1.20
N SER A 421 54.47 2.36 -0.74
CA SER A 421 55.69 1.76 -0.21
C SER A 421 55.77 0.29 -0.62
N SER A 422 56.49 0.09 -1.72
CA SER A 422 56.94 -1.16 -2.31
C SER A 422 57.70 -2.10 -1.36
N ARG A 423 57.62 -3.42 -1.65
CA ARG A 423 58.82 -4.28 -1.73
C ARG A 423 58.60 -5.50 -2.64
N ASN A 424 59.43 -5.54 -3.68
CA ASN A 424 59.55 -6.53 -4.75
C ASN A 424 60.23 -7.84 -4.28
N LYS A 425 59.89 -8.97 -4.94
CA LYS A 425 60.89 -9.86 -5.60
C LYS A 425 60.25 -11.05 -6.37
N THR A 426 60.50 -11.06 -7.70
CA THR A 426 60.93 -12.19 -8.57
C THR A 426 60.12 -13.51 -8.56
N SER A 427 59.72 -14.19 -9.64
CA SER A 427 60.15 -14.24 -11.04
C SER A 427 59.27 -15.22 -11.88
N ARG A 428 59.37 -15.09 -13.22
CA ARG A 428 59.22 -16.11 -14.29
C ARG A 428 57.83 -16.51 -14.87
N LYS A 429 57.66 -16.04 -16.12
CA LYS A 429 57.31 -16.75 -17.40
C LYS A 429 55.86 -17.23 -17.71
N ARG A 430 55.32 -16.55 -18.74
CA ARG A 430 54.74 -17.02 -20.04
C ARG A 430 53.24 -17.40 -20.18
N ARG A 431 52.61 -16.65 -21.11
CA ARG A 431 51.56 -16.96 -22.13
C ARG A 431 50.13 -17.24 -21.62
N SER A 432 49.20 -16.29 -21.85
CA SER A 432 48.17 -16.24 -22.94
C SER A 432 47.10 -17.33 -22.77
N THR A 433 45.80 -17.10 -22.63
CA THR A 433 44.85 -16.29 -23.44
C THR A 433 43.48 -16.28 -22.73
N GLY A 434 42.63 -15.27 -22.96
CA GLY A 434 41.17 -15.46 -22.93
C GLY A 434 40.36 -14.39 -22.19
N ASP A 435 39.99 -13.33 -22.90
CA ASP A 435 39.01 -12.29 -22.57
C ASP A 435 37.60 -12.82 -22.24
N TRP A 436 36.85 -12.09 -21.40
CA TRP A 436 35.52 -11.57 -21.77
C TRP A 436 35.28 -10.21 -21.11
N LEU A 437 35.08 -9.21 -21.97
CA LEU A 437 34.92 -7.78 -21.74
C LEU A 437 33.53 -7.40 -21.19
N VAL A 438 33.52 -6.45 -20.26
CA VAL A 438 32.36 -5.65 -19.84
C VAL A 438 32.22 -4.48 -20.81
N TYR A 439 31.04 -4.30 -21.41
CA TYR A 439 30.72 -3.16 -22.29
C TYR A 439 30.17 -1.98 -21.47
N GLU A 440 30.88 -0.86 -21.49
CA GLU A 440 30.36 0.48 -21.14
C GLU A 440 29.69 1.13 -22.37
N PRO A 441 28.65 1.97 -22.20
CA PRO A 441 28.02 2.68 -23.30
C PRO A 441 28.81 3.93 -23.70
N LEU A 442 29.13 4.01 -25.00
CA LEU A 442 29.80 5.12 -25.67
C LEU A 442 28.93 6.38 -25.69
N ILE A 443 29.58 7.51 -25.41
CA ILE A 443 29.10 8.88 -25.58
C ILE A 443 29.30 9.24 -27.06
N GLU A 444 28.23 9.58 -27.79
CA GLU A 444 28.32 10.09 -29.16
C GLU A 444 28.75 11.57 -29.17
N GLU A 445 29.87 11.85 -29.85
CA GLU A 445 30.37 13.18 -30.18
C GLU A 445 29.60 13.79 -31.37
N GLU A 446 29.26 15.07 -31.28
CA GLU A 446 28.65 15.86 -32.34
C GLU A 446 29.64 16.11 -33.50
N ILE A 447 29.25 15.68 -34.72
CA ILE A 447 29.94 16.03 -35.95
C ILE A 447 29.58 17.47 -36.37
N VAL A 448 30.56 18.35 -36.28
CA VAL A 448 30.54 19.71 -36.86
C VAL A 448 30.74 19.63 -38.38
N SER A 449 29.78 20.09 -39.17
CA SER A 449 30.03 20.48 -40.56
C SER A 449 29.60 21.94 -40.81
N LYS A 450 30.58 22.76 -41.19
CA LYS A 450 30.43 24.14 -41.65
C LYS A 450 30.14 24.12 -43.15
N THR A 451 29.08 24.77 -43.62
CA THR A 451 29.09 25.51 -44.90
C THR A 451 28.01 26.60 -44.93
N GLY A 452 28.40 27.79 -45.42
CA GLY A 452 27.63 28.58 -46.38
C GLY A 452 26.40 29.41 -45.94
N ARG A 453 26.58 30.74 -45.90
CA ARG A 453 25.56 31.79 -45.77
C ARG A 453 24.39 31.70 -46.78
N THR A 454 23.17 32.00 -46.33
CA THR A 454 22.29 33.06 -46.91
C THR A 454 21.08 33.34 -46.00
N LYS A 455 20.84 34.63 -45.73
CA LYS A 455 19.68 35.14 -45.00
C LYS A 455 18.41 35.02 -45.86
N ARG A 456 17.33 34.47 -45.31
CA ARG A 456 15.94 34.87 -45.62
C ARG A 456 15.03 34.53 -44.44
N SER A 457 14.31 35.55 -43.98
CA SER A 457 13.35 35.50 -42.87
C SER A 457 12.13 34.65 -43.24
N ILE A 458 11.82 33.63 -42.44
CA ILE A 458 10.52 32.96 -42.46
C ILE A 458 10.05 32.84 -41.01
N SER A 459 8.87 33.40 -40.74
CA SER A 459 8.18 33.40 -39.46
C SER A 459 7.99 31.98 -38.92
N SER A 460 8.71 31.61 -37.85
CA SER A 460 8.43 30.36 -37.14
C SER A 460 7.24 30.56 -36.21
N ARG A 461 6.11 29.96 -36.58
CA ARG A 461 5.05 29.58 -35.64
C ARG A 461 5.72 28.82 -34.50
N ARG A 462 5.65 29.38 -33.28
CA ARG A 462 6.02 28.67 -32.04
C ARG A 462 5.20 27.40 -31.94
N SER A 463 5.76 26.26 -32.35
CA SER A 463 5.28 24.98 -31.88
C SER A 463 5.57 24.95 -30.38
N ASN A 464 4.52 24.92 -29.58
CA ASN A 464 4.61 24.61 -28.16
C ASN A 464 5.15 23.18 -28.04
N GLN A 465 6.47 23.04 -28.01
CA GLN A 465 7.13 21.80 -27.62
C GLN A 465 6.86 21.66 -26.12
N LYS A 466 5.72 21.04 -25.78
CA LYS A 466 5.46 20.56 -24.42
C LYS A 466 6.68 19.71 -24.05
N LYS A 467 7.46 20.17 -23.07
CA LYS A 467 8.42 19.33 -22.37
C LYS A 467 7.68 18.05 -21.97
N ARG A 468 7.99 16.94 -22.62
CA ARG A 468 7.62 15.60 -22.14
C ARG A 468 8.36 15.42 -20.82
N THR A 469 7.71 15.74 -19.73
CA THR A 469 8.10 15.24 -18.41
C THR A 469 8.03 13.72 -18.51
N SER A 470 9.16 13.03 -18.33
CA SER A 470 9.19 11.59 -18.15
C SER A 470 8.39 11.28 -16.89
N HIS A 471 7.14 10.88 -17.07
CA HIS A 471 6.25 10.55 -15.96
C HIS A 471 6.70 9.24 -15.33
N ILE A 472 6.83 9.21 -14.01
CA ILE A 472 7.01 7.97 -13.26
C ILE A 472 5.72 7.16 -13.49
N THR A 473 5.83 5.95 -14.00
CA THR A 473 4.70 5.04 -14.18
C THR A 473 4.65 4.04 -13.02
N ASN A 474 3.56 3.27 -12.86
CA ASN A 474 3.54 2.17 -11.89
C ASN A 474 4.67 1.16 -12.17
N MET A 475 5.18 1.11 -13.40
CA MET A 475 6.30 0.23 -13.78
C MET A 475 7.58 0.52 -13.01
N ASP A 476 7.84 1.77 -12.67
CA ASP A 476 9.09 2.21 -12.03
C ASP A 476 9.14 1.93 -10.51
N SER A 477 8.01 1.53 -9.91
CA SER A 477 7.93 1.21 -8.49
C SER A 477 8.25 -0.27 -8.24
N SER A 478 9.26 -0.57 -7.40
CA SER A 478 9.47 -1.95 -6.92
C SER A 478 8.46 -2.33 -5.83
N MET A 479 8.43 -3.62 -5.48
CA MET A 479 7.73 -4.13 -4.29
C MET A 479 8.75 -4.59 -3.25
N GLN A 480 8.56 -4.13 -2.01
CA GLN A 480 9.33 -4.59 -0.86
C GLN A 480 8.44 -5.44 0.04
N ASN A 481 9.02 -6.54 0.54
CA ASN A 481 8.42 -7.37 1.57
C ASN A 481 9.34 -7.42 2.79
N SER A 482 8.76 -7.38 3.99
CA SER A 482 9.49 -7.50 5.26
C SER A 482 9.83 -8.94 5.63
N PHE A 483 9.30 -9.93 4.90
CA PHE A 483 9.42 -11.36 5.20
C PHE A 483 9.06 -11.71 6.65
N LEU A 484 8.12 -10.95 7.22
CA LEU A 484 7.64 -11.14 8.58
C LEU A 484 6.67 -12.33 8.64
N LEU A 485 7.09 -13.40 9.31
CA LEU A 485 6.27 -14.59 9.53
C LEU A 485 6.15 -14.89 11.03
N ASP A 486 4.93 -14.85 11.56
CA ASP A 486 4.61 -15.08 12.97
C ASP A 486 5.37 -14.15 13.93
N GLY A 487 5.62 -12.92 13.48
CA GLY A 487 6.33 -11.90 14.24
C GLY A 487 7.86 -11.96 14.15
N GLU A 488 8.42 -12.84 13.31
CA GLU A 488 9.85 -12.96 13.06
C GLU A 488 10.20 -12.59 11.60
N PRO A 489 11.04 -11.57 11.36
CA PRO A 489 11.46 -11.17 10.03
C PRO A 489 12.64 -12.04 9.55
N ASP A 490 12.34 -13.13 8.84
CA ASP A 490 13.34 -14.05 8.29
C ASP A 490 12.84 -14.71 7.00
N ILE A 491 13.53 -14.45 5.88
CA ILE A 491 13.23 -15.02 4.57
C ILE A 491 13.27 -16.56 4.56
N LYS A 492 14.09 -17.20 5.38
CA LYS A 492 14.21 -18.68 5.42
C LYS A 492 12.95 -19.38 5.93
N ARG A 493 12.06 -18.63 6.58
CA ARG A 493 10.75 -19.11 7.03
C ARG A 493 9.73 -19.20 5.89
N TRP A 494 10.10 -18.76 4.69
CA TRP A 494 9.28 -18.76 3.50
C TRP A 494 9.85 -19.72 2.44
N VAL A 495 8.98 -20.16 1.54
CA VAL A 495 9.31 -20.90 0.31
C VAL A 495 8.56 -20.28 -0.86
N PHE A 496 9.11 -20.38 -2.07
CA PHE A 496 8.57 -19.73 -3.25
C PHE A 496 7.84 -20.72 -4.15
N ILE A 497 6.65 -20.34 -4.60
CA ILE A 497 5.83 -21.10 -5.53
C ILE A 497 5.64 -20.32 -6.84
N PRO A 498 5.57 -21.01 -7.99
CA PRO A 498 5.28 -20.37 -9.26
C PRO A 498 3.77 -20.22 -9.46
N VAL A 499 3.34 -19.03 -9.88
CA VAL A 499 1.93 -18.72 -10.18
C VAL A 499 1.86 -18.21 -11.61
N LYS A 500 1.09 -18.89 -12.47
CA LYS A 500 0.87 -18.47 -13.85
C LYS A 500 -0.15 -17.33 -13.90
N ILE A 501 0.14 -16.31 -14.69
CA ILE A 501 -0.78 -15.20 -14.96
C ILE A 501 -1.11 -15.22 -16.45
N VAL A 502 -2.40 -15.33 -16.75
CA VAL A 502 -2.95 -15.18 -18.10
C VAL A 502 -3.71 -13.86 -18.10
N HIS A 503 -3.09 -12.83 -18.66
CA HIS A 503 -3.66 -11.50 -18.75
C HIS A 503 -4.34 -11.33 -20.11
N ARG A 504 -5.65 -11.09 -20.09
CA ARG A 504 -6.40 -10.68 -21.26
C ARG A 504 -6.44 -9.17 -21.29
N ARG A 505 -6.16 -8.60 -22.47
CA ARG A 505 -6.18 -7.16 -22.65
C ARG A 505 -7.56 -6.56 -22.33
N PRO A 506 -7.59 -5.48 -21.54
CA PRO A 506 -8.73 -4.58 -21.43
C PRO A 506 -9.12 -3.89 -22.75
N SER A 507 -10.42 -3.78 -22.98
CA SER A 507 -11.06 -2.98 -24.03
C SER A 507 -10.71 -1.49 -23.93
N GLY A 508 -10.74 -0.78 -25.06
CA GLY A 508 -10.58 0.69 -25.09
C GLY A 508 -9.15 1.24 -24.93
N LEU A 509 -8.14 0.40 -24.67
CA LEU A 509 -6.74 0.85 -24.62
C LEU A 509 -6.21 1.23 -26.02
N LEU A 510 -5.47 2.33 -26.11
CA LEU A 510 -4.78 2.80 -27.31
C LEU A 510 -3.31 3.08 -26.98
N PHE A 511 -2.39 2.68 -27.87
CA PHE A 511 -0.94 2.83 -27.69
C PHE A 511 -0.33 3.82 -28.70
N GLY A 512 -1.19 4.55 -29.43
CA GLY A 512 -0.79 5.62 -30.33
C GLY A 512 -0.07 5.12 -31.58
N THR A 513 -0.24 3.84 -31.96
CA THR A 513 0.28 3.35 -33.23
C THR A 513 -0.71 3.71 -34.36
N LYS A 514 -0.17 4.17 -35.50
CA LYS A 514 -0.99 4.60 -36.64
C LYS A 514 -1.24 3.41 -37.56
N VAL A 515 -2.50 3.20 -37.95
CA VAL A 515 -2.86 2.22 -38.98
C VAL A 515 -2.90 2.92 -40.34
N ILE A 516 -2.26 2.32 -41.36
CA ILE A 516 -2.32 2.80 -42.74
C ILE A 516 -3.27 1.88 -43.52
N LYS A 517 -4.36 2.45 -44.05
CA LYS A 517 -5.32 1.75 -44.91
C LYS A 517 -5.56 2.57 -46.17
N ASN A 518 -5.43 1.95 -47.33
CA ASN A 518 -5.57 2.63 -48.63
C ASN A 518 -4.71 3.90 -48.74
N LYS A 519 -3.44 3.82 -48.31
CA LYS A 519 -2.46 4.93 -48.27
C LYS A 519 -2.79 6.09 -47.32
N ASN A 520 -3.88 6.02 -46.57
CA ASN A 520 -4.27 7.04 -45.59
C ASN A 520 -4.04 6.54 -44.16
N ILE A 521 -3.65 7.47 -43.28
CA ILE A 521 -3.65 7.22 -41.84
C ILE A 521 -5.12 7.11 -41.40
N VAL A 522 -5.46 6.02 -40.73
CA VAL A 522 -6.76 5.83 -40.11
C VAL A 522 -6.65 6.30 -38.67
N ASP A 523 -7.31 7.41 -38.34
CA ASP A 523 -7.37 7.94 -36.99
C ASP A 523 -8.30 7.10 -36.11
N GLY A 524 -7.98 7.01 -34.81
CA GLY A 524 -8.80 6.30 -33.82
C GLY A 524 -8.67 4.77 -33.82
N VAL A 525 -7.79 4.20 -34.66
CA VAL A 525 -7.50 2.75 -34.69
C VAL A 525 -6.01 2.54 -34.46
N ASP A 526 -5.68 1.63 -33.55
CA ASP A 526 -4.32 1.20 -33.24
C ASP A 526 -4.01 -0.11 -33.96
N VAL A 527 -2.75 -0.40 -34.33
CA VAL A 527 -2.36 -1.72 -34.90
C VAL A 527 -2.68 -2.87 -33.95
N TYR A 528 -2.73 -2.56 -32.65
CA TYR A 528 -3.14 -3.46 -31.60
C TYR A 528 -4.66 -3.41 -31.35
N SER A 529 -5.47 -2.62 -32.05
CA SER A 529 -6.93 -2.63 -31.94
C SER A 529 -7.52 -3.87 -32.61
N TYR A 530 -7.43 -5.01 -31.93
CA TYR A 530 -7.83 -6.34 -32.41
C TYR A 530 -9.35 -6.61 -32.44
N ASN A 531 -10.22 -5.57 -32.34
CA ASN A 531 -11.68 -5.72 -32.28
C ASN A 531 -12.27 -6.58 -33.42
N LYS A 532 -11.56 -6.75 -34.54
CA LYS A 532 -11.99 -7.54 -35.70
C LYS A 532 -11.74 -9.06 -35.60
N TYR A 533 -10.92 -9.53 -34.67
CA TYR A 533 -10.51 -10.95 -34.61
C TYR A 533 -11.10 -11.75 -33.44
N MET A 534 -11.64 -11.08 -32.40
CA MET A 534 -12.07 -11.74 -31.17
C MET A 534 -13.59 -11.85 -30.96
N ASN A 535 -14.44 -11.43 -31.93
CA ASN A 535 -15.92 -11.42 -31.78
C ASN A 535 -16.36 -10.94 -30.38
N TYR A 536 -15.68 -9.92 -29.86
CA TYR A 536 -15.76 -9.56 -28.46
C TYR A 536 -16.76 -8.42 -28.27
N THR A 537 -17.88 -8.72 -27.62
CA THR A 537 -19.00 -7.81 -27.36
C THR A 537 -19.21 -7.50 -25.87
N GLY A 538 -18.37 -8.03 -24.97
CA GLY A 538 -18.51 -7.81 -23.53
C GLY A 538 -17.96 -6.45 -23.09
N GLU A 539 -18.66 -5.74 -22.20
CA GLU A 539 -18.07 -4.61 -21.48
C GLU A 539 -17.34 -5.12 -20.23
N GLU A 540 -16.18 -4.53 -19.92
CA GLU A 540 -15.54 -4.74 -18.62
C GLU A 540 -16.45 -4.27 -17.50
N GLN A 541 -16.66 -5.13 -16.50
CA GLN A 541 -17.61 -4.84 -15.41
C GLN A 541 -16.92 -4.41 -14.13
N GLN A 542 -15.58 -4.43 -14.07
CA GLN A 542 -14.86 -4.07 -12.84
C GLN A 542 -14.40 -2.61 -12.84
N ALA A 543 -14.62 -1.92 -11.73
CA ALA A 543 -14.14 -0.56 -11.52
C ALA A 543 -12.61 -0.50 -11.41
N ALA A 544 -12.06 0.62 -11.85
CA ALA A 544 -10.62 0.91 -11.79
C ALA A 544 -10.35 2.21 -11.02
N TYR A 545 -9.14 2.33 -10.47
CA TYR A 545 -8.69 3.57 -9.83
C TYR A 545 -8.54 4.71 -10.85
N SER A 546 -9.07 5.89 -10.52
CA SER A 546 -9.00 7.10 -11.35
C SER A 546 -7.59 7.63 -11.68
N HIS A 547 -6.58 7.29 -10.88
CA HIS A 547 -5.17 7.71 -11.05
C HIS A 547 -4.25 6.50 -11.34
N SER A 548 -4.78 5.46 -11.98
CA SER A 548 -3.96 4.36 -12.51
C SER A 548 -3.44 4.77 -13.89
N PHE A 549 -2.12 4.85 -14.05
CA PHE A 549 -1.49 5.20 -15.32
C PHE A 549 -0.95 3.93 -15.97
N THR A 550 -1.49 3.58 -17.13
CA THR A 550 -0.84 2.61 -18.03
C THR A 550 0.49 3.20 -18.50
N SER A 551 1.52 2.35 -18.58
CA SER A 551 2.74 2.80 -19.24
C SER A 551 2.43 3.05 -20.72
N GLY A 552 2.95 4.14 -21.28
CA GLY A 552 2.81 4.40 -22.73
C GLY A 552 3.45 3.32 -23.62
N SER A 553 4.23 2.40 -23.02
CA SER A 553 4.82 1.24 -23.69
C SER A 553 3.84 0.07 -23.86
N GLY A 554 2.76 0.05 -23.10
CA GLY A 554 1.83 -1.08 -23.00
C GLY A 554 2.20 -2.15 -21.98
N ALA A 555 3.34 -2.03 -21.30
CA ALA A 555 3.64 -2.83 -20.12
C ALA A 555 2.73 -2.46 -18.95
N ASP A 556 2.23 -3.47 -18.24
CA ASP A 556 1.42 -3.34 -17.04
C ASP A 556 1.85 -4.37 -15.99
N LYS A 557 1.38 -4.21 -14.75
CA LYS A 557 1.64 -5.14 -13.64
C LYS A 557 0.37 -5.89 -13.25
N VAL A 558 0.56 -7.18 -13.01
CA VAL A 558 -0.39 -8.01 -12.25
C VAL A 558 0.29 -8.42 -10.97
N TYR A 559 -0.24 -7.95 -9.84
CA TYR A 559 0.20 -8.30 -8.51
C TYR A 559 -0.41 -9.64 -8.10
N VAL A 560 0.37 -10.43 -7.37
CA VAL A 560 -0.05 -11.67 -6.73
C VAL A 560 0.23 -11.53 -5.24
N GLN A 561 -0.84 -11.53 -4.46
CA GLN A 561 -0.80 -11.34 -3.01
C GLN A 561 -1.11 -12.66 -2.30
N VAL A 562 -0.34 -12.95 -1.27
CA VAL A 562 -0.46 -14.09 -0.37
C VAL A 562 -0.82 -13.59 1.01
N ASP A 563 -1.92 -14.12 1.55
CA ASP A 563 -2.41 -13.86 2.90
C ASP A 563 -2.40 -15.16 3.71
N GLY A 564 -1.64 -15.18 4.80
CA GLY A 564 -1.55 -16.34 5.70
C GLY A 564 -2.86 -16.61 6.41
N MET A 565 -3.40 -17.82 6.23
CA MET A 565 -4.64 -18.27 6.85
C MET A 565 -4.36 -19.08 8.13
N SER A 566 -3.32 -19.91 8.13
CA SER A 566 -2.85 -20.65 9.32
C SER A 566 -1.70 -19.97 10.06
N TYR A 567 -1.31 -18.76 9.65
CA TYR A 567 -0.16 -18.03 10.18
C TYR A 567 -0.35 -16.52 10.05
N ASN A 568 0.48 -15.74 10.74
CA ASN A 568 0.54 -14.29 10.55
C ASN A 568 1.68 -13.93 9.59
N GLY A 569 1.33 -13.67 8.33
CA GLY A 569 2.27 -13.22 7.33
C GLY A 569 1.54 -12.80 6.06
N LYS A 570 2.07 -11.77 5.39
CA LYS A 570 1.59 -11.31 4.09
C LYS A 570 2.80 -11.18 3.17
N TYR A 571 2.63 -11.61 1.93
CA TYR A 571 3.63 -11.46 0.88
C TYR A 571 2.96 -10.95 -0.38
N ILE A 572 3.65 -10.13 -1.15
CA ILE A 572 3.15 -9.64 -2.44
C ILE A 572 4.30 -9.46 -3.42
N ASP A 573 4.11 -9.93 -4.64
CA ASP A 573 4.99 -9.64 -5.76
C ASP A 573 4.14 -9.36 -7.01
N TYR A 574 4.77 -9.06 -8.14
CA TYR A 574 4.08 -8.85 -9.40
C TYR A 574 4.79 -9.52 -10.57
N THR A 575 4.06 -9.66 -11.65
CA THR A 575 4.62 -9.94 -12.96
C THR A 575 4.28 -8.84 -13.95
N ILE A 576 5.12 -8.69 -14.97
CA ILE A 576 4.90 -7.74 -16.06
C ILE A 576 4.12 -8.44 -17.17
N VAL A 577 3.10 -7.77 -17.68
CA VAL A 577 2.27 -8.26 -18.79
C VAL A 577 2.26 -7.24 -19.93
N ASP A 578 2.07 -7.72 -21.16
CA ASP A 578 1.96 -6.86 -22.34
C ASP A 578 0.48 -6.62 -22.69
N SER A 579 -0.02 -5.45 -22.34
CA SER A 579 -1.41 -5.03 -22.61
C SER A 579 -1.65 -4.62 -24.07
N ARG A 580 -0.64 -4.68 -24.95
CA ARG A 580 -0.81 -4.53 -26.40
C ARG A 580 -1.33 -5.81 -27.03
N LEU A 581 -0.91 -6.96 -26.51
CA LEU A 581 -1.31 -8.27 -26.99
C LEU A 581 -2.73 -8.63 -26.52
N PRO A 582 -3.54 -9.34 -27.32
CA PRO A 582 -4.86 -9.80 -26.87
C PRO A 582 -4.80 -10.66 -25.60
N VAL A 583 -3.77 -11.50 -25.52
CA VAL A 583 -3.46 -12.34 -24.37
C VAL A 583 -1.95 -12.30 -24.14
N SER A 584 -1.53 -12.13 -22.89
CA SER A 584 -0.15 -12.18 -22.43
C SER A 584 -0.06 -13.21 -21.31
N GLU A 585 0.94 -14.09 -21.35
CA GLU A 585 1.20 -15.03 -20.26
C GLU A 585 2.51 -14.67 -19.57
N SER A 586 2.51 -14.75 -18.23
CA SER A 586 3.72 -14.60 -17.43
C SER A 586 3.66 -15.46 -16.17
N VAL A 587 4.73 -15.46 -15.38
CA VAL A 587 4.81 -16.16 -14.09
C VAL A 587 5.26 -15.18 -13.02
N ALA A 588 4.61 -15.24 -11.87
CA ALA A 588 5.07 -14.61 -10.63
C ALA A 588 5.61 -15.70 -9.69
N PHE A 589 6.63 -15.36 -8.89
CA PHE A 589 7.15 -16.23 -7.85
C PHE A 589 6.77 -15.65 -6.50
N VAL A 590 5.80 -16.25 -5.82
CA VAL A 590 5.31 -15.73 -4.55
C VAL A 590 5.73 -16.59 -3.38
N ALA A 591 6.02 -15.94 -2.25
CA ALA A 591 6.44 -16.61 -1.04
C ALA A 591 5.22 -17.03 -0.20
N VAL A 592 5.22 -18.27 0.26
CA VAL A 592 4.27 -18.82 1.23
C VAL A 592 5.06 -19.40 2.41
N LYS A 593 4.40 -19.65 3.54
CA LYS A 593 5.06 -20.22 4.72
C LYS A 593 5.75 -21.55 4.39
N ASN A 594 6.97 -21.74 4.92
CA ASN A 594 7.67 -23.00 4.79
C ASN A 594 6.91 -24.12 5.54
N PRO A 595 6.43 -25.18 4.85
CA PRO A 595 5.61 -26.22 5.48
C PRO A 595 6.37 -27.05 6.52
N LYS A 596 7.71 -26.99 6.54
CA LYS A 596 8.57 -27.58 7.57
C LYS A 596 8.34 -26.99 8.97
N LEU A 597 7.78 -25.78 9.06
CA LEU A 597 7.57 -25.11 10.33
C LEU A 597 6.29 -25.61 11.02
N ASN A 598 5.17 -25.56 10.28
CA ASN A 598 3.85 -26.09 10.65
C ASN A 598 2.89 -25.85 9.46
N SER A 599 1.57 -25.94 9.70
CA SER A 599 0.51 -25.69 8.73
C SER A 599 0.76 -24.44 7.87
N SER A 600 0.74 -24.61 6.55
CA SER A 600 0.95 -23.56 5.55
C SER A 600 -0.27 -23.40 4.64
N ILE A 601 -1.38 -22.96 5.23
CA ILE A 601 -2.60 -22.59 4.51
C ILE A 601 -2.53 -21.11 4.19
N SER A 602 -2.67 -20.77 2.91
CA SER A 602 -2.60 -19.39 2.42
C SER A 602 -3.74 -19.14 1.44
N TYR A 603 -4.32 -17.94 1.49
CA TYR A 603 -5.17 -17.45 0.42
C TYR A 603 -4.34 -16.61 -0.54
N ILE A 604 -4.42 -16.94 -1.83
CA ILE A 604 -3.71 -16.26 -2.88
C ILE A 604 -4.71 -15.58 -3.79
N SER A 605 -4.42 -14.32 -4.11
CA SER A 605 -5.24 -13.48 -4.97
C SER A 605 -4.35 -12.74 -5.97
N ALA A 606 -4.92 -12.31 -7.10
CA ALA A 606 -4.20 -11.52 -8.07
C ALA A 606 -5.05 -10.37 -8.60
N TYR A 607 -4.44 -9.21 -8.79
CA TYR A 607 -5.09 -8.01 -9.33
C TYR A 607 -4.12 -7.20 -10.16
N ASP A 608 -4.62 -6.47 -11.14
CA ASP A 608 -3.80 -5.59 -11.96
C ASP A 608 -3.52 -4.24 -11.29
N SER A 609 -2.67 -3.43 -11.92
CA SER A 609 -2.30 -2.10 -11.40
C SER A 609 -3.45 -1.07 -11.40
N HIS A 610 -4.62 -1.46 -11.89
CA HIS A 610 -5.83 -0.63 -11.94
C HIS A 610 -6.82 -1.01 -10.82
N GLY A 611 -6.56 -2.08 -10.08
CA GLY A 611 -7.41 -2.60 -9.00
C GLY A 611 -8.46 -3.61 -9.45
N ARG A 612 -8.35 -4.13 -10.69
CA ARG A 612 -9.23 -5.18 -11.20
C ARG A 612 -8.66 -6.55 -10.81
N ILE A 613 -9.51 -7.45 -10.35
CA ILE A 613 -9.13 -8.75 -9.79
C ILE A 613 -9.23 -9.86 -10.84
N CYS A 614 -8.27 -10.77 -10.80
CA CYS A 614 -8.18 -11.95 -11.63
C CYS A 614 -8.83 -13.17 -10.96
N ARG A 615 -9.21 -14.16 -11.77
CA ARG A 615 -9.90 -15.37 -11.32
C ARG A 615 -8.91 -16.51 -11.06
N PRO A 616 -8.94 -17.17 -9.90
CA PRO A 616 -8.06 -18.30 -9.59
C PRO A 616 -8.50 -19.60 -10.28
N TYR A 617 -7.52 -20.34 -10.80
CA TYR A 617 -7.67 -21.67 -11.35
C TYR A 617 -6.58 -22.57 -10.79
N CYS A 618 -6.97 -23.75 -10.31
CA CYS A 618 -6.06 -24.71 -9.72
C CYS A 618 -5.97 -25.95 -10.61
N HIS A 619 -4.77 -26.51 -10.68
CA HIS A 619 -4.49 -27.73 -11.41
C HIS A 619 -5.07 -28.96 -10.69
N SER A 620 -5.79 -29.81 -11.43
CA SER A 620 -6.33 -31.07 -10.89
C SER A 620 -5.43 -32.26 -11.21
N TYR A 621 -4.55 -32.64 -10.29
CA TYR A 621 -3.72 -33.85 -10.44
C TYR A 621 -4.51 -35.17 -10.31
N ARG A 622 -5.79 -35.11 -9.91
CA ARG A 622 -6.66 -36.29 -9.75
C ARG A 622 -7.32 -36.73 -11.07
N SER A 623 -7.13 -35.97 -12.15
CA SER A 623 -7.77 -36.20 -13.44
C SER A 623 -6.72 -36.69 -14.45
N TYR A 624 -7.04 -37.70 -15.28
CA TYR A 624 -6.17 -38.13 -16.40
C TYR A 624 -5.95 -37.01 -17.44
N SER A 625 -6.70 -35.91 -17.34
CA SER A 625 -6.52 -34.68 -18.10
C SER A 625 -5.71 -33.64 -17.30
N ASN A 626 -4.68 -33.06 -17.92
CA ASN A 626 -3.86 -31.97 -17.37
C ASN A 626 -4.64 -30.63 -17.40
N GLN A 627 -5.77 -30.55 -16.69
CA GLN A 627 -6.74 -29.46 -16.78
C GLN A 627 -6.76 -28.57 -15.53
N TYR A 628 -6.85 -27.27 -15.77
CA TYR A 628 -7.11 -26.25 -14.76
C TYR A 628 -8.61 -26.06 -14.59
N LYS A 629 -9.08 -26.03 -13.34
CA LYS A 629 -10.48 -25.72 -12.98
C LYS A 629 -10.51 -24.47 -12.09
N THR A 630 -11.63 -23.77 -12.08
CA THR A 630 -11.86 -22.68 -11.10
C THR A 630 -11.68 -23.23 -9.68
N CYS A 631 -11.05 -22.47 -8.80
CA CYS A 631 -10.83 -22.85 -7.41
C CYS A 631 -11.03 -21.68 -6.45
N SER A 632 -11.00 -21.96 -5.14
CA SER A 632 -11.14 -20.93 -4.10
C SER A 632 -9.96 -19.93 -4.04
N GLY A 633 -8.78 -20.32 -4.56
CA GLY A 633 -7.52 -19.61 -4.35
C GLY A 633 -6.89 -19.83 -2.97
N VAL A 634 -7.54 -20.62 -2.09
CA VAL A 634 -6.96 -21.08 -0.83
C VAL A 634 -6.19 -22.36 -1.10
N ILE A 635 -4.90 -22.33 -0.76
CA ILE A 635 -4.00 -23.46 -0.96
C ILE A 635 -3.45 -23.95 0.39
N ASN A 636 -3.27 -25.26 0.49
CA ASN A 636 -2.50 -25.88 1.55
C ASN A 636 -1.20 -26.44 0.97
N LEU A 637 -0.08 -26.08 1.59
CA LEU A 637 1.24 -26.56 1.19
C LEU A 637 1.76 -27.58 2.21
N THR A 638 2.21 -28.74 1.73
CA THR A 638 2.79 -29.81 2.56
C THR A 638 4.24 -30.11 2.18
N GLU A 639 4.89 -31.04 2.90
CA GLU A 639 6.24 -31.52 2.58
C GLU A 639 6.26 -32.72 1.62
N GLU A 640 5.10 -33.17 1.14
CA GLU A 640 4.97 -34.34 0.27
C GLU A 640 5.66 -34.13 -1.09
N LYS A 641 5.95 -35.22 -1.80
CA LYS A 641 6.56 -35.15 -3.15
C LYS A 641 5.47 -35.34 -4.23
N PRO A 642 5.61 -34.73 -5.43
CA PRO A 642 6.73 -33.89 -5.89
C PRO A 642 6.72 -32.47 -5.31
N LYS A 643 7.91 -31.89 -5.13
CA LYS A 643 8.05 -30.50 -4.65
C LYS A 643 7.72 -29.48 -5.75
N LEU A 644 6.64 -28.74 -5.55
CA LEU A 644 6.15 -27.63 -6.38
C LEU A 644 6.56 -26.23 -5.84
N TYR A 645 7.55 -26.20 -4.94
CA TYR A 645 8.14 -24.97 -4.37
C TYR A 645 9.67 -25.08 -4.30
N GLY A 646 10.35 -23.94 -4.21
CA GLY A 646 11.78 -23.84 -3.94
C GLY A 646 12.05 -23.01 -2.68
N GLU A 647 13.22 -23.18 -2.06
CA GLU A 647 13.63 -22.36 -0.90
C GLU A 647 14.03 -20.93 -1.31
N ASP A 648 14.36 -20.75 -2.59
CA ASP A 648 14.59 -19.45 -3.21
C ASP A 648 14.01 -19.39 -4.65
N VAL A 649 14.03 -18.19 -5.24
CA VAL A 649 13.54 -17.94 -6.60
C VAL A 649 14.30 -18.75 -7.65
N GLY A 650 15.59 -19.02 -7.44
CA GLY A 650 16.42 -19.80 -8.36
C GLY A 650 16.02 -21.28 -8.38
N GLU A 651 15.77 -21.88 -7.22
CA GLU A 651 15.29 -23.25 -7.09
C GLU A 651 13.93 -23.45 -7.74
N VAL A 652 12.95 -22.58 -7.44
CA VAL A 652 11.61 -22.69 -8.05
C VAL A 652 11.65 -22.42 -9.56
N THR A 653 12.58 -21.57 -10.04
CA THR A 653 12.80 -21.36 -11.48
C THR A 653 13.28 -22.63 -12.16
N ARG A 654 14.17 -23.42 -11.53
CA ARG A 654 14.62 -24.73 -12.06
C ARG A 654 13.49 -25.76 -12.13
N LEU A 655 12.43 -25.62 -11.32
CA LEU A 655 11.24 -26.47 -11.45
C LEU A 655 10.48 -26.19 -12.76
N LEU A 656 10.50 -24.94 -13.24
CA LEU A 656 9.79 -24.55 -14.46
C LEU A 656 10.63 -24.74 -15.72
N TYR A 657 11.91 -24.42 -15.64
CA TYR A 657 12.80 -24.40 -16.80
C TYR A 657 13.80 -25.54 -16.71
N LYS A 658 13.75 -26.45 -17.69
CA LYS A 658 14.80 -27.45 -17.87
C LYS A 658 15.90 -26.87 -18.75
N SER A 659 17.13 -26.90 -18.27
CA SER A 659 18.32 -26.64 -19.10
C SER A 659 18.51 -27.82 -20.05
N GLY A 660 18.33 -27.60 -21.36
CA GLY A 660 18.76 -28.56 -22.38
C GLY A 660 20.28 -28.58 -22.53
N LYS A 661 20.82 -29.51 -23.33
CA LYS A 661 22.19 -29.39 -23.84
C LYS A 661 22.23 -28.22 -24.84
N GLY A 662 22.90 -27.11 -24.53
CA GLY A 662 22.98 -25.91 -25.39
C GLY A 662 22.27 -24.68 -24.80
N LYS A 663 21.86 -23.73 -25.66
CA LYS A 663 21.09 -22.51 -25.29
C LYS A 663 19.57 -22.74 -25.16
N ASP A 664 19.10 -23.99 -25.21
CA ASP A 664 17.68 -24.32 -25.20
C ASP A 664 17.11 -24.37 -23.78
N PHE A 665 16.24 -23.40 -23.46
CA PHE A 665 15.41 -23.42 -22.26
C PHE A 665 14.01 -23.88 -22.65
N SER A 666 13.55 -24.99 -22.07
CA SER A 666 12.16 -25.45 -22.20
C SER A 666 11.40 -25.21 -20.91
N ARG A 667 10.29 -24.47 -21.00
CA ARG A 667 9.38 -24.24 -19.88
C ARG A 667 8.34 -25.36 -19.82
N SER A 668 8.10 -25.90 -18.63
CA SER A 668 7.07 -26.91 -18.35
C SER A 668 6.09 -26.41 -17.30
N ASP A 669 4.86 -26.11 -17.72
CA ASP A 669 3.77 -25.66 -16.83
C ASP A 669 3.22 -26.79 -15.92
N LYS A 670 3.71 -28.03 -16.05
CA LYS A 670 3.29 -29.18 -15.21
C LYS A 670 3.55 -28.98 -13.70
N ASN A 671 4.47 -28.08 -13.35
CA ASN A 671 4.84 -27.80 -11.96
C ASN A 671 4.19 -26.52 -11.43
N ILE A 672 3.24 -25.93 -12.17
CA ILE A 672 2.44 -24.80 -11.73
C ILE A 672 1.10 -25.33 -11.24
N PHE A 673 0.80 -25.13 -9.96
CA PHE A 673 -0.49 -25.52 -9.41
C PHE A 673 -1.56 -24.43 -9.61
N LEU A 674 -1.18 -23.17 -9.45
CA LEU A 674 -2.09 -22.04 -9.43
C LEU A 674 -1.89 -21.14 -10.64
N SER A 675 -2.99 -20.82 -11.33
CA SER A 675 -3.04 -19.87 -12.43
C SER A 675 -4.12 -18.83 -12.17
N PHE A 676 -3.89 -17.58 -12.55
CA PHE A 676 -4.90 -16.53 -12.55
C PHE A 676 -5.23 -16.09 -13.96
N TYR A 677 -6.52 -15.95 -14.24
CA TYR A 677 -7.04 -15.41 -15.50
C TYR A 677 -7.61 -14.02 -15.25
N CYS A 678 -6.95 -13.00 -15.82
CA CYS A 678 -7.32 -11.60 -15.68
C CYS A 678 -8.11 -11.16 -16.91
N ASP A 679 -9.41 -11.47 -16.95
CA ASP A 679 -10.30 -11.10 -18.05
C ASP A 679 -11.41 -10.12 -17.65
N PHE A 680 -11.65 -9.94 -16.35
CA PHE A 680 -12.48 -8.88 -15.78
C PHE A 680 -13.96 -8.88 -16.22
N HIS A 681 -14.45 -9.97 -16.82
CA HIS A 681 -15.84 -10.12 -17.26
C HIS A 681 -16.74 -10.78 -16.22
N GLU A 682 -16.18 -11.67 -15.41
CA GLU A 682 -16.94 -12.48 -14.47
C GLU A 682 -16.59 -12.14 -13.02
N MET A 683 -17.56 -12.43 -12.14
CA MET A 683 -17.38 -12.29 -10.71
C MET A 683 -16.35 -13.31 -10.19
N PRO A 684 -15.18 -12.86 -9.68
CA PRO A 684 -14.09 -13.73 -9.23
C PRO A 684 -14.48 -14.62 -8.03
N TRP A 685 -15.50 -14.22 -7.26
CA TRP A 685 -15.93 -14.87 -6.03
C TRP A 685 -17.34 -15.46 -6.13
N GLY A 686 -17.89 -15.63 -7.34
CA GLY A 686 -19.31 -15.96 -7.55
C GLY A 686 -19.80 -17.28 -6.95
N LYS A 687 -18.90 -18.12 -6.41
CA LYS A 687 -19.24 -19.39 -5.76
C LYS A 687 -18.48 -19.68 -4.46
N CYS A 688 -17.53 -18.82 -4.05
CA CYS A 688 -16.48 -19.13 -3.07
C CYS A 688 -16.06 -20.61 -3.06
#